data_AF-A0A970NQ06-F1
#
_entry.id   AF-A0A970NQ06-F1
#
_cell.length_a   1.000
_cell.length_b   1.000
_cell.length_c   1.000
_cell.angle_alpha   90.00
_cell.angle_beta   90.00
_cell.angle_gamma   90.00
#
_symmetry.space_group_name_H-M   'P 1'
#
loop_
_entity.id
_entity.type
_entity.pdbx_description
1 polymer ?
#
loop_
_entity_poly.entity_id
_entity_poly.type
_entity_poly.pdbx_seq_one_letter_code
_entity_poly.pdbx_strand_id
1 'polypeptide(L)'
;MKNITSIMLMAAFFTGSYVFSQQRETQPDLEKENLLKLSEFFHQRHQTRKAEVEKFAFENGLSVKMVSDGRESQIMYIDELGMPQSYITYNFNAAQTTGTNQLWTGGTTGLNLMGNGYLIGIWDAGGVRTTHQEFGSRVTIMDGASLSDHGTHVGGTMIASGVQSSARGMAQQATLRSYDWDDDYSEMATQAASGLTISNHSYGKVRGWTYSDGYMFWLGNTSISETEDYLFGFYDGVARDLDIVAFNAPNYLMVWSAGNDRNDSWSGGHYAWINGSWKWSTATRDQDGGVDGYDCIPQHGVAKNILTVGAVNDITGGYTSPASVVMSDFSSWGPTDDGRIKPDIVANGVSLYSTSSDNNASYTTFSGTSMASPNTTGTLALLQEHYRNVRGRAMSAAALKGLVINTASEAGPNDGPDYMFGWGLLNAVGAADKITQDNTNGGLIVEGILNNSQTIDYTYYSDGSDINVTLSWTDPAGTPPAAALNPTTLMLVNDLNLSVIRQSNSATYSPWVLNPANPAAAATKGNNIRDNVETVNVKNPAAGYYTVRITHSGSLSGGSQAYALIITGLKTPPTKTYCSARATSTNFEMISRVQMGTINNYSGRSAGGYHDYRGLFTQISKGSSQTITVTMTGGATSSWGRVYIDWNQDGDFNDAGETYVLGSGTGPYSTSIAVPASALDGYTTMRVRVGYDGTPSACGTFTYGETEDYTIKVGGTPGLWKGTISSDWFNPLNWDNGEVPTSDVNVTIPTSAPFQVSIFGGNAYCNNLVIQSGKVVTVNGNNINFPSYLYVYGNLDSDVGQFSMTGSYSFLFFRGSTNTWWDDDNENDSFTNVRVQKDTPTAILSMWQSMTCSGTFYIVEGIFQSDPGWTLTVLSTSTNAFRIEDGGTLRLWSTRTIDVAGRIYFMNGSKTEITGGTLKVGGNLRVDSNTTHNIALTGATLIFQGSANQYIEDADGGTLQLNDVTIDKTGGTVFINGAALNINGNLVISNGVLSCNNGPTPTTSYNINIKGNWTNNNFPTGFVPGTARVRFNGSGHQIVGSSENFNILEANMGSALRINNVAHTVTCNQYDWTSGGIDVLKGTF
;
A
#
# COMPACT_ATOMS: atom_id res chain seq x y z
N MET A 1 -25.26 65.02 0.52
CA MET A 1 -25.58 65.10 1.97
C MET A 1 -24.74 64.06 2.69
N LYS A 2 -23.81 64.51 3.57
CA LYS A 2 -23.10 63.82 4.68
C LYS A 2 -22.88 62.29 4.56
N ASN A 3 -21.68 61.77 4.26
CA ASN A 3 -20.37 61.75 4.97
C ASN A 3 -20.31 60.77 6.17
N ILE A 4 -19.23 60.01 6.51
CA ILE A 4 -18.00 59.42 5.87
C ILE A 4 -16.94 59.17 7.01
N THR A 5 -15.92 58.33 6.75
CA THR A 5 -14.60 58.15 7.44
C THR A 5 -14.43 57.28 8.70
N SER A 6 -13.86 56.07 8.52
CA SER A 6 -12.45 55.63 8.75
C SER A 6 -11.58 56.04 9.96
N ILE A 7 -10.52 55.21 10.17
CA ILE A 7 -9.20 55.42 10.84
C ILE A 7 -9.14 55.01 12.34
N MET A 8 -8.14 54.36 12.98
CA MET A 8 -6.72 53.87 12.80
C MET A 8 -5.78 54.47 13.88
N LEU A 9 -4.93 53.62 14.48
CA LEU A 9 -3.59 53.88 15.08
C LEU A 9 -3.36 54.60 16.45
N MET A 10 -2.63 53.87 17.32
CA MET A 10 -1.45 54.25 18.15
C MET A 10 -1.47 55.10 19.46
N ALA A 11 -0.97 54.46 20.53
CA ALA A 11 0.14 54.87 21.46
C ALA A 11 -0.08 55.50 22.88
N ALA A 12 0.50 54.80 23.89
CA ALA A 12 1.32 55.27 25.05
C ALA A 12 0.74 55.66 26.47
N PHE A 13 1.02 54.78 27.46
CA PHE A 13 1.61 54.96 28.83
C PHE A 13 0.89 55.50 30.14
N PHE A 14 1.13 54.75 31.26
CA PHE A 14 1.30 55.07 32.73
C PHE A 14 0.16 55.37 33.77
N THR A 15 0.00 54.46 34.78
CA THR A 15 -0.32 54.56 36.27
C THR A 15 -1.48 55.42 36.87
N GLY A 16 -2.12 55.16 38.04
CA GLY A 16 -2.10 54.06 39.07
C GLY A 16 -2.78 54.43 40.45
N SER A 17 -2.96 53.46 41.40
CA SER A 17 -3.28 53.60 42.89
C SER A 17 -4.73 53.86 43.40
N TYR A 18 -5.23 53.50 44.62
CA TYR A 18 -5.03 52.40 45.63
C TYR A 18 -6.02 52.50 46.87
N VAL A 19 -6.17 51.43 47.72
CA VAL A 19 -6.48 51.41 49.22
C VAL A 19 -7.96 51.63 49.71
N PHE A 20 -8.57 51.08 50.82
CA PHE A 20 -8.29 50.03 51.87
C PHE A 20 -9.54 49.61 52.75
N SER A 21 -9.49 48.43 53.43
CA SER A 21 -9.99 48.02 54.82
C SER A 21 -11.49 48.11 55.26
N GLN A 22 -12.18 47.16 55.97
CA GLN A 22 -11.84 46.33 57.16
C GLN A 22 -12.96 45.28 57.56
N GLN A 23 -12.68 44.02 58.02
CA GLN A 23 -13.43 43.24 59.09
C GLN A 23 -13.01 41.74 59.35
N ARG A 24 -12.95 41.36 60.66
CA ARG A 24 -13.15 40.08 61.46
C ARG A 24 -12.86 38.59 61.04
N GLU A 25 -12.19 37.89 62.00
CA GLU A 25 -12.49 36.57 62.68
C GLU A 25 -12.00 35.14 62.24
N THR A 26 -11.43 34.43 63.26
CA THR A 26 -11.35 32.96 63.58
C THR A 26 -10.35 31.97 62.95
N GLN A 27 -9.71 31.20 63.85
CA GLN A 27 -9.09 29.84 63.74
C GLN A 27 -7.68 29.51 63.12
N PRO A 28 -6.76 30.41 62.69
CA PRO A 28 -5.56 29.95 61.95
C PRO A 28 -4.31 29.59 62.79
N ASP A 29 -4.19 30.07 64.02
CA ASP A 29 -2.88 30.15 64.69
C ASP A 29 -2.43 28.85 65.40
N LEU A 30 -3.36 27.99 65.82
CA LEU A 30 -3.01 26.71 66.49
C LEU A 30 -2.47 25.67 65.49
N GLU A 31 -2.97 25.67 64.25
CA GLU A 31 -2.49 24.81 63.18
C GLU A 31 -1.12 25.26 62.67
N LYS A 32 -0.91 26.57 62.58
CA LYS A 32 0.37 27.18 62.21
C LYS A 32 1.50 26.84 63.19
N GLU A 33 1.22 26.84 64.50
CA GLU A 33 2.23 26.45 65.51
C GLU A 33 2.57 24.96 65.44
N ASN A 34 1.60 24.09 65.16
CA ASN A 34 1.83 22.67 64.93
C ASN A 34 2.64 22.41 63.65
N LEU A 35 2.33 23.11 62.55
CA LEU A 35 3.07 23.00 61.28
C LEU A 35 4.52 23.49 61.41
N LEU A 36 4.79 24.53 62.20
CA LEU A 36 6.15 25.00 62.47
C LEU A 36 6.95 24.00 63.31
N LYS A 37 6.35 23.42 64.37
CA LYS A 37 6.99 22.35 65.15
C LYS A 37 7.25 21.09 64.32
N LEU A 38 6.35 20.76 63.39
CA LEU A 38 6.52 19.64 62.45
C LEU A 38 7.63 19.92 61.42
N SER A 39 7.74 21.16 60.93
CA SER A 39 8.81 21.61 60.04
C SER A 39 10.17 21.54 60.73
N GLU A 40 10.28 21.98 61.99
CA GLU A 40 11.50 21.94 62.77
C GLU A 40 11.91 20.50 63.15
N PHE A 41 10.93 19.64 63.44
CA PHE A 41 11.11 18.19 63.58
C PHE A 41 11.65 17.54 62.30
N PHE A 42 11.07 17.84 61.13
CA PHE A 42 11.57 17.31 59.86
C PHE A 42 12.95 17.88 59.48
N HIS A 43 13.25 19.14 59.82
CA HIS A 43 14.57 19.71 59.62
C HIS A 43 15.63 19.03 60.49
N GLN A 44 15.36 18.83 61.79
CA GLN A 44 16.27 18.09 62.67
C GLN A 44 16.41 16.62 62.21
N ARG A 45 15.31 15.95 61.87
CA ARG A 45 15.33 14.58 61.33
C ARG A 45 16.14 14.47 60.03
N HIS A 46 16.11 15.49 59.17
CA HIS A 46 16.96 15.55 57.97
C HIS A 46 18.45 15.72 58.32
N GLN A 47 18.81 16.61 59.25
CA GLN A 47 20.20 16.78 59.68
C GLN A 47 20.75 15.53 60.37
N THR A 48 19.96 14.88 61.23
CA THR A 48 20.33 13.59 61.86
C THR A 48 20.52 12.49 60.82
N ARG A 49 19.56 12.32 59.89
CA ARG A 49 19.67 11.33 58.80
C ARG A 49 20.86 11.60 57.87
N LYS A 50 21.18 12.86 57.61
CA LYS A 50 22.35 13.24 56.83
C LYS A 50 23.64 12.82 57.54
N ALA A 51 23.77 13.10 58.85
CA ALA A 51 24.92 12.66 59.64
C ALA A 51 25.00 11.12 59.77
N GLU A 52 23.86 10.43 59.87
CA GLU A 52 23.78 8.96 59.86
C GLU A 52 24.22 8.38 58.52
N VAL A 53 23.81 8.97 57.39
CA VAL A 53 24.25 8.56 56.04
C VAL A 53 25.72 8.87 55.80
N GLU A 54 26.22 10.05 56.19
CA GLU A 54 27.64 10.41 56.08
C GLU A 54 28.51 9.47 56.93
N LYS A 55 28.04 9.09 58.12
CA LYS A 55 28.71 8.11 58.99
C LYS A 55 28.64 6.69 58.41
N PHE A 56 27.47 6.22 57.98
CA PHE A 56 27.28 4.91 57.36
C PHE A 56 28.15 4.75 56.11
N ALA A 57 28.21 5.79 55.27
CA ALA A 57 29.06 5.82 54.09
C ALA A 57 30.54 5.72 54.47
N PHE A 58 31.00 6.52 55.43
CA PHE A 58 32.39 6.47 55.93
C PHE A 58 32.75 5.11 56.56
N GLU A 59 31.90 4.54 57.41
CA GLU A 59 32.15 3.27 58.11
C GLU A 59 32.12 2.04 57.17
N ASN A 60 31.39 2.11 56.06
CA ASN A 60 31.30 1.02 55.07
C ASN A 60 32.12 1.29 53.78
N GLY A 61 32.91 2.37 53.73
CA GLY A 61 33.75 2.72 52.57
C GLY A 61 32.97 3.15 51.32
N LEU A 62 31.72 3.58 51.47
CA LEU A 62 30.85 4.04 50.39
C LEU A 62 30.93 5.56 50.23
N SER A 63 30.50 6.08 49.08
CA SER A 63 30.29 7.52 48.89
C SER A 63 28.81 7.88 49.07
N VAL A 64 28.50 9.05 49.64
CA VAL A 64 27.10 9.49 49.85
C VAL A 64 26.36 9.74 48.52
N LYS A 65 27.12 10.13 47.49
CA LYS A 65 26.73 10.05 46.09
C LYS A 65 27.50 8.90 45.46
N MET A 66 26.82 7.95 44.83
CA MET A 66 27.46 6.84 44.13
C MET A 66 27.10 6.87 42.66
N VAL A 67 28.12 6.72 41.82
CA VAL A 67 27.98 6.37 40.42
C VAL A 67 28.46 4.93 40.29
N SER A 68 27.50 4.02 40.11
CA SER A 68 27.72 2.62 39.73
C SER A 68 26.90 2.39 38.48
N ASP A 69 27.47 1.70 37.49
CA ASP A 69 26.77 1.26 36.29
C ASP A 69 26.01 2.40 35.57
N GLY A 70 26.66 3.57 35.50
CA GLY A 70 26.14 4.77 34.81
C GLY A 70 25.03 5.53 35.54
N ARG A 71 24.53 5.07 36.69
CA ARG A 71 23.44 5.72 37.43
C ARG A 71 23.98 6.65 38.52
N GLU A 72 23.71 7.96 38.44
CA GLU A 72 23.84 8.84 39.59
C GLU A 72 22.76 8.50 40.61
N SER A 73 23.16 8.05 41.80
CA SER A 73 22.27 7.85 42.94
C SER A 73 22.83 8.53 44.19
N GLN A 74 21.93 9.09 45.00
CA GLN A 74 22.30 9.72 46.28
C GLN A 74 21.54 9.04 47.41
N ILE A 75 22.26 8.58 48.43
CA ILE A 75 21.68 7.98 49.62
C ILE A 75 21.04 9.10 50.46
N MET A 76 19.74 8.99 50.72
CA MET A 76 18.93 10.03 51.36
C MET A 76 18.70 9.79 52.85
N TYR A 77 18.61 8.53 53.29
CA TYR A 77 18.57 8.12 54.69
C TYR A 77 18.90 6.63 54.84
N ILE A 78 19.24 6.21 56.05
CA ILE A 78 19.27 4.79 56.47
C ILE A 78 17.94 4.51 57.19
N ASP A 79 17.28 3.40 56.85
CA ASP A 79 16.03 2.98 57.50
C ASP A 79 16.26 2.25 58.83
N GLU A 80 15.16 1.94 59.52
CA GLU A 80 15.15 1.36 60.87
C GLU A 80 15.68 -0.10 60.91
N LEU A 81 15.94 -0.71 59.75
CA LEU A 81 16.55 -2.03 59.58
C LEU A 81 18.01 -1.94 59.09
N GLY A 82 18.53 -0.74 58.89
CA GLY A 82 19.93 -0.49 58.49
C GLY A 82 20.16 -0.40 56.98
N MET A 83 19.12 -0.32 56.14
CA MET A 83 19.29 -0.24 54.68
C MET A 83 19.28 1.22 54.15
N PRO A 84 20.15 1.57 53.18
CA PRO A 84 20.18 2.88 52.52
C PRO A 84 19.11 3.04 51.43
N GLN A 85 18.58 4.26 51.24
CA GLN A 85 17.44 4.56 50.33
C GLN A 85 17.74 5.76 49.38
N SER A 86 17.33 5.73 48.09
CA SER A 86 17.76 6.65 46.98
C SER A 86 16.63 7.06 45.95
N TYR A 87 16.89 7.94 44.95
CA TYR A 87 15.88 8.54 43.97
C TYR A 87 16.33 8.54 42.45
N ILE A 88 15.39 8.68 41.45
CA ILE A 88 15.60 8.68 39.94
C ILE A 88 14.61 9.58 39.06
N THR A 89 14.54 9.45 37.71
CA THR A 89 14.08 10.42 36.62
C THR A 89 12.61 10.33 36.05
N TYR A 90 12.25 11.05 34.93
CA TYR A 90 10.87 11.50 34.55
C TYR A 90 10.39 11.43 33.04
N ASN A 91 9.07 11.27 32.75
CA ASN A 91 8.45 11.28 31.38
C ASN A 91 8.66 12.57 30.57
N PHE A 92 8.69 13.72 31.24
CA PHE A 92 8.83 15.02 30.55
C PHE A 92 10.13 15.08 29.72
N ASN A 93 11.19 14.39 30.18
CA ASN A 93 12.46 14.28 29.45
C ASN A 93 12.30 13.49 28.13
N ALA A 94 11.39 12.51 28.08
CA ALA A 94 11.10 11.74 26.88
C ALA A 94 10.51 12.64 25.77
N ALA A 95 9.57 13.52 26.15
CA ALA A 95 8.97 14.52 25.26
C ALA A 95 9.94 15.67 24.89
N GLN A 96 10.95 15.96 25.71
CA GLN A 96 12.04 16.85 25.33
C GLN A 96 13.01 16.21 24.34
N THR A 97 13.32 14.92 24.54
CA THR A 97 14.25 14.16 23.69
C THR A 97 13.76 14.12 22.24
N THR A 98 12.46 13.85 22.02
CA THR A 98 11.83 13.79 20.70
C THR A 98 11.32 15.15 20.20
N GLY A 99 11.42 16.21 21.00
CA GLY A 99 10.92 17.55 20.70
C GLY A 99 9.39 17.72 20.78
N THR A 100 8.65 16.68 21.15
CA THR A 100 7.18 16.68 21.28
C THR A 100 6.67 17.77 22.21
N ASN A 101 7.43 18.10 23.26
CA ASN A 101 7.09 19.17 24.18
C ASN A 101 6.98 20.56 23.52
N GLN A 102 7.57 20.74 22.33
CA GLN A 102 7.53 21.98 21.55
C GLN A 102 6.27 22.11 20.68
N LEU A 103 5.52 21.02 20.50
CA LEU A 103 4.24 20.99 19.79
C LEU A 103 3.06 21.44 20.67
N TRP A 104 3.19 21.24 21.99
CA TRP A 104 2.17 21.51 22.99
C TRP A 104 1.79 22.99 23.11
N THR A 105 0.71 23.25 23.84
CA THR A 105 0.31 24.62 24.21
C THR A 105 1.45 25.34 24.93
N GLY A 106 1.91 26.46 24.35
CA GLY A 106 3.05 27.24 24.86
C GLY A 106 4.44 26.73 24.45
N GLY A 107 4.53 25.68 23.61
CA GLY A 107 5.77 25.25 22.96
C GLY A 107 6.20 26.20 21.84
N THR A 108 7.46 26.07 21.38
CA THR A 108 8.07 27.03 20.42
C THR A 108 7.43 27.03 19.03
N THR A 109 6.78 25.94 18.61
CA THR A 109 6.11 25.87 17.30
C THR A 109 4.83 26.70 17.21
N GLY A 110 4.22 27.04 18.36
CA GLY A 110 2.95 27.76 18.43
C GLY A 110 1.73 26.99 17.89
N LEU A 111 1.86 25.69 17.59
CA LEU A 111 0.77 24.85 17.04
C LEU A 111 -0.28 24.47 18.10
N ASN A 112 0.12 24.39 19.37
CA ASN A 112 -0.74 24.08 20.53
C ASN A 112 -1.46 22.72 20.42
N LEU A 113 -0.76 21.72 19.86
CA LEU A 113 -1.26 20.36 19.63
C LEU A 113 -1.33 19.58 20.95
N MET A 114 -2.46 18.91 21.20
CA MET A 114 -2.71 18.18 22.45
C MET A 114 -3.38 16.81 22.21
N GLY A 115 -3.69 16.45 20.96
CA GLY A 115 -4.36 15.20 20.57
C GLY A 115 -5.89 15.26 20.64
N ASN A 116 -6.50 16.45 20.66
CA ASN A 116 -7.94 16.57 20.88
C ASN A 116 -8.74 15.96 19.71
N GLY A 117 -9.73 15.12 20.02
CA GLY A 117 -10.50 14.40 18.99
C GLY A 117 -9.67 13.39 18.19
N TYR A 118 -8.52 12.97 18.72
CA TYR A 118 -7.73 11.86 18.21
C TYR A 118 -7.93 10.59 19.05
N LEU A 119 -7.94 9.45 18.38
CA LEU A 119 -8.10 8.12 18.96
C LEU A 119 -6.84 7.30 18.67
N ILE A 120 -6.31 6.65 19.70
CA ILE A 120 -5.15 5.77 19.65
C ILE A 120 -5.60 4.37 20.11
N GLY A 121 -5.09 3.31 19.49
CA GLY A 121 -5.20 1.94 19.99
C GLY A 121 -3.96 1.55 20.80
N ILE A 122 -4.14 0.77 21.86
CA ILE A 122 -3.05 0.10 22.58
C ILE A 122 -3.39 -1.39 22.75
N TRP A 123 -2.45 -2.23 22.34
CA TRP A 123 -2.40 -3.65 22.66
C TRP A 123 -1.15 -3.87 23.53
N ASP A 124 -1.31 -4.61 24.62
CA ASP A 124 -0.30 -4.74 25.68
C ASP A 124 -0.56 -6.01 26.52
N ALA A 125 0.19 -6.23 27.61
CA ALA A 125 0.01 -7.36 28.53
C ALA A 125 -1.31 -7.36 29.32
N GLY A 126 -2.17 -6.34 29.12
CA GLY A 126 -3.44 -6.17 29.80
C GLY A 126 -3.94 -4.73 29.78
N GLY A 127 -5.16 -4.53 30.26
CA GLY A 127 -5.88 -3.27 30.21
C GLY A 127 -5.22 -2.13 30.99
N VAL A 128 -5.27 -0.92 30.43
CA VAL A 128 -4.91 0.33 31.12
C VAL A 128 -5.87 0.59 32.29
N ARG A 129 -5.37 0.99 33.47
CA ARG A 129 -6.19 1.44 34.61
C ARG A 129 -7.01 2.68 34.26
N THR A 130 -8.21 2.48 33.70
CA THR A 130 -9.16 3.54 33.29
C THR A 130 -9.48 4.55 34.39
N THR A 131 -9.43 4.12 35.66
CA THR A 131 -9.73 4.93 36.84
C THR A 131 -8.56 5.77 37.35
N HIS A 132 -7.38 5.70 36.71
CA HIS A 132 -6.23 6.52 37.08
C HIS A 132 -6.51 8.01 36.82
N GLN A 133 -6.09 8.88 37.75
CA GLN A 133 -6.40 10.32 37.76
C GLN A 133 -5.98 11.06 36.49
N GLU A 134 -5.01 10.52 35.76
CA GLU A 134 -4.51 11.07 34.50
C GLU A 134 -5.43 10.90 33.30
N PHE A 135 -6.39 9.97 33.34
CA PHE A 135 -7.17 9.59 32.17
C PHE A 135 -8.60 10.16 32.14
N GLY A 136 -9.26 10.23 33.30
CA GLY A 136 -10.69 10.59 33.35
C GLY A 136 -11.52 9.60 32.52
N SER A 137 -12.33 10.10 31.58
CA SER A 137 -13.14 9.27 30.67
C SER A 137 -12.47 8.93 29.34
N ARG A 138 -11.15 9.17 29.18
CA ARG A 138 -10.46 9.09 27.88
C ARG A 138 -9.94 7.69 27.52
N VAL A 139 -9.92 6.75 28.46
CA VAL A 139 -9.51 5.36 28.24
C VAL A 139 -10.73 4.45 28.31
N THR A 140 -10.88 3.54 27.35
CA THR A 140 -11.86 2.45 27.38
C THR A 140 -11.15 1.12 27.16
N ILE A 141 -11.35 0.15 28.06
CA ILE A 141 -10.97 -1.25 27.82
C ILE A 141 -12.07 -1.88 26.96
N MET A 142 -11.69 -2.57 25.88
CA MET A 142 -12.59 -2.93 24.79
C MET A 142 -12.95 -4.43 24.73
N ASP A 143 -12.05 -5.27 25.20
CA ASP A 143 -12.10 -6.75 25.25
C ASP A 143 -12.50 -7.30 26.63
N GLY A 144 -12.24 -6.53 27.69
CA GLY A 144 -12.43 -6.93 29.08
C GLY A 144 -11.13 -7.31 29.80
N ALA A 145 -9.97 -7.02 29.23
CA ALA A 145 -8.65 -7.32 29.77
C ALA A 145 -8.48 -6.91 31.25
N SER A 146 -7.78 -7.75 32.01
CA SER A 146 -7.38 -7.45 33.39
C SER A 146 -6.33 -6.34 33.43
N LEU A 147 -6.31 -5.55 34.50
CA LEU A 147 -5.40 -4.39 34.59
C LEU A 147 -3.92 -4.83 34.60
N SER A 148 -3.11 -4.20 33.74
CA SER A 148 -1.66 -4.41 33.66
C SER A 148 -0.91 -3.15 34.08
N ASP A 149 0.20 -3.34 34.83
CA ASP A 149 1.09 -2.25 35.20
C ASP A 149 1.84 -1.68 34.00
N HIS A 150 2.32 -2.59 33.15
CA HIS A 150 2.97 -2.27 31.89
C HIS A 150 2.02 -1.53 30.95
N GLY A 151 0.83 -2.07 30.71
CA GLY A 151 -0.18 -1.43 29.87
C GLY A 151 -0.60 -0.06 30.40
N THR A 152 -0.77 0.07 31.72
CA THR A 152 -1.05 1.37 32.36
C THR A 152 0.11 2.37 32.16
N HIS A 153 1.37 1.94 32.29
CA HIS A 153 2.54 2.78 32.07
C HIS A 153 2.65 3.28 30.63
N VAL A 154 2.48 2.37 29.67
CA VAL A 154 2.47 2.63 28.22
C VAL A 154 1.33 3.59 27.84
N GLY A 155 0.12 3.36 28.36
CA GLY A 155 -1.04 4.25 28.18
C GLY A 155 -0.83 5.65 28.77
N GLY A 156 -0.17 5.73 29.94
CA GLY A 156 0.24 6.99 30.55
C GLY A 156 1.23 7.78 29.69
N THR A 157 2.25 7.11 29.13
CA THR A 157 3.25 7.74 28.27
C THR A 157 2.64 8.32 27.00
N MET A 158 1.61 7.68 26.44
CA MET A 158 0.88 8.27 25.31
C MET A 158 -0.02 9.44 25.71
N ILE A 159 -0.89 9.29 26.73
CA ILE A 159 -2.03 10.21 26.90
C ILE A 159 -2.25 10.78 28.31
N ALA A 160 -1.35 10.58 29.29
CA ALA A 160 -1.54 11.14 30.64
C ALA A 160 -1.70 12.67 30.59
N SER A 161 -2.75 13.18 31.23
CA SER A 161 -3.12 14.61 31.18
C SER A 161 -2.07 15.56 31.75
N GLY A 162 -1.19 15.07 32.63
CA GLY A 162 -0.22 15.85 33.38
C GLY A 162 -0.75 16.40 34.69
N VAL A 163 -1.65 15.68 35.38
CA VAL A 163 -2.01 15.95 36.80
C VAL A 163 -0.75 15.87 37.65
N GLN A 164 0.07 14.86 37.43
CA GLN A 164 1.48 14.84 37.79
C GLN A 164 2.29 15.39 36.61
N SER A 165 2.86 16.59 36.76
CA SER A 165 3.51 17.30 35.65
C SER A 165 4.69 16.55 35.04
N SER A 166 5.39 15.74 35.83
CA SER A 166 6.53 14.92 35.40
C SER A 166 6.14 13.61 34.71
N ALA A 167 4.89 13.16 34.87
CA ALA A 167 4.34 11.96 34.25
C ALA A 167 3.53 12.25 32.97
N ARG A 168 3.38 13.53 32.60
CA ARG A 168 2.60 14.01 31.45
C ARG A 168 2.97 13.25 30.18
N GLY A 169 1.94 12.66 29.54
CA GLY A 169 2.07 11.95 28.29
C GLY A 169 2.16 12.88 27.08
N MET A 170 2.37 12.29 25.90
CA MET A 170 2.72 13.02 24.69
C MET A 170 1.52 13.72 24.05
N ALA A 171 0.33 13.12 24.09
CA ALA A 171 -0.95 13.65 23.57
C ALA A 171 -2.03 13.70 24.67
N GLN A 172 -2.00 14.75 25.49
CA GLN A 172 -2.71 14.83 26.78
C GLN A 172 -4.25 14.90 26.70
N GLN A 173 -4.80 15.12 25.50
CA GLN A 173 -6.25 15.19 25.24
C GLN A 173 -6.73 14.08 24.29
N ALA A 174 -5.84 13.21 23.83
CA ALA A 174 -6.23 12.04 23.03
C ALA A 174 -7.04 11.03 23.84
N THR A 175 -7.77 10.19 23.12
CA THR A 175 -8.53 9.06 23.65
C THR A 175 -7.86 7.74 23.29
N LEU A 176 -8.05 6.71 24.12
CA LEU A 176 -7.34 5.45 24.04
C LEU A 176 -8.33 4.28 24.12
N ARG A 177 -8.29 3.39 23.13
CA ARG A 177 -8.91 2.06 23.19
C ARG A 177 -7.85 1.05 23.60
N SER A 178 -8.07 0.40 24.75
CA SER A 178 -7.15 -0.54 25.36
C SER A 178 -7.62 -1.97 25.17
N TYR A 179 -6.67 -2.81 24.80
CA TYR A 179 -6.78 -4.25 24.64
C TYR A 179 -5.62 -4.94 25.37
N ASP A 180 -5.74 -6.24 25.64
CA ASP A 180 -4.58 -7.11 25.85
C ASP A 180 -3.92 -7.48 24.50
N TRP A 181 -3.32 -8.66 24.39
CA TRP A 181 -2.60 -9.13 23.19
C TRP A 181 -3.10 -10.47 22.66
N ASP A 182 -4.21 -11.01 23.20
CA ASP A 182 -4.61 -12.40 22.94
C ASP A 182 -5.32 -12.60 21.58
N ASP A 183 -5.99 -11.57 21.02
CA ASP A 183 -6.63 -11.58 19.67
C ASP A 183 -6.22 -10.34 18.81
N ASP A 184 -5.02 -9.82 19.06
CA ASP A 184 -4.55 -8.52 18.55
C ASP A 184 -4.72 -8.31 17.03
N TYR A 185 -4.36 -9.27 16.18
CA TYR A 185 -4.52 -9.18 14.71
C TYR A 185 -5.96 -8.91 14.26
N SER A 186 -6.92 -9.63 14.85
CA SER A 186 -8.36 -9.57 14.56
C SER A 186 -8.94 -8.22 14.99
N GLU A 187 -8.55 -7.78 16.18
CA GLU A 187 -8.97 -6.51 16.75
C GLU A 187 -8.38 -5.32 16.01
N MET A 188 -7.08 -5.35 15.69
CA MET A 188 -6.41 -4.33 14.87
C MET A 188 -7.10 -4.13 13.53
N ALA A 189 -7.38 -5.22 12.81
CA ALA A 189 -8.10 -5.16 11.53
C ALA A 189 -9.51 -4.55 11.71
N THR A 190 -10.23 -4.94 12.76
CA THR A 190 -11.56 -4.41 13.10
C THR A 190 -11.53 -2.91 13.46
N GLN A 191 -10.51 -2.47 14.20
CA GLN A 191 -10.34 -1.07 14.57
C GLN A 191 -9.92 -0.21 13.38
N ALA A 192 -9.00 -0.70 12.54
CA ALA A 192 -8.59 -0.02 11.33
C ALA A 192 -9.74 0.14 10.33
N ALA A 193 -10.56 -0.91 10.14
CA ALA A 193 -11.81 -0.83 9.37
C ALA A 193 -12.83 0.17 9.98
N SER A 194 -12.78 0.38 11.30
CA SER A 194 -13.55 1.39 12.02
C SER A 194 -12.92 2.80 12.00
N GLY A 195 -11.85 3.01 11.24
CA GLY A 195 -11.18 4.30 11.07
C GLY A 195 -10.06 4.60 12.07
N LEU A 196 -9.53 3.60 12.79
CA LEU A 196 -8.30 3.77 13.56
C LEU A 196 -7.11 3.96 12.62
N THR A 197 -6.29 4.98 12.89
CA THR A 197 -5.16 5.40 12.03
C THR A 197 -3.79 5.22 12.69
N ILE A 198 -3.73 4.95 13.99
CA ILE A 198 -2.48 4.68 14.71
C ILE A 198 -2.71 3.78 15.93
N SER A 199 -1.72 2.92 16.22
CA SER A 199 -1.69 2.10 17.43
C SER A 199 -0.28 1.97 18.02
N ASN A 200 -0.23 1.59 19.30
CA ASN A 200 0.99 1.21 19.99
C ASN A 200 0.97 -0.28 20.35
N HIS A 201 2.08 -0.95 20.06
CA HIS A 201 2.37 -2.33 20.42
C HIS A 201 3.72 -2.36 21.17
N SER A 202 3.66 -2.54 22.49
CA SER A 202 4.83 -2.50 23.38
C SER A 202 5.27 -3.88 23.87
N TYR A 203 4.99 -4.91 23.07
CA TYR A 203 5.21 -6.32 23.39
C TYR A 203 5.92 -7.06 22.24
N GLY A 204 6.43 -8.24 22.53
CA GLY A 204 7.06 -9.13 21.57
C GLY A 204 7.03 -10.57 22.06
N LYS A 205 7.47 -11.51 21.23
CA LYS A 205 7.86 -12.83 21.74
C LYS A 205 9.24 -12.65 22.36
N VAL A 206 9.41 -13.08 23.60
CA VAL A 206 10.74 -13.24 24.21
C VAL A 206 11.52 -14.26 23.37
N ARG A 207 12.80 -13.97 23.12
CA ARG A 207 13.68 -14.79 22.26
C ARG A 207 14.94 -15.18 23.03
N GLY A 208 15.77 -16.03 22.44
CA GLY A 208 17.12 -16.31 22.97
C GLY A 208 17.14 -16.75 24.45
N TRP A 209 17.80 -15.98 25.30
CA TRP A 209 17.91 -16.19 26.75
C TRP A 209 16.75 -15.58 27.54
N THR A 210 16.22 -16.31 28.52
CA THR A 210 15.26 -15.72 29.47
C THR A 210 15.30 -16.39 30.84
N TYR A 211 15.05 -15.62 31.90
CA TYR A 211 14.97 -16.12 33.27
C TYR A 211 13.51 -16.26 33.72
N SER A 212 13.08 -17.49 33.99
CA SER A 212 11.73 -17.81 34.48
C SER A 212 11.78 -18.87 35.59
N ASP A 213 10.83 -18.82 36.52
CA ASP A 213 10.61 -19.88 37.53
C ASP A 213 11.84 -20.27 38.37
N GLY A 214 12.80 -19.34 38.53
CA GLY A 214 14.05 -19.57 39.26
C GLY A 214 15.22 -20.11 38.41
N TYR A 215 15.01 -20.37 37.12
CA TYR A 215 15.98 -20.99 36.21
C TYR A 215 16.21 -20.15 34.95
N MET A 216 17.38 -20.32 34.34
CA MET A 216 17.62 -19.81 33.00
C MET A 216 17.07 -20.77 31.94
N PHE A 217 16.43 -20.22 30.92
CA PHE A 217 15.90 -20.90 29.75
C PHE A 217 16.57 -20.36 28.48
N TRP A 218 16.76 -21.25 27.52
CA TRP A 218 17.07 -20.93 26.14
C TRP A 218 15.86 -21.27 25.26
N LEU A 219 15.25 -20.24 24.69
CA LEU A 219 14.05 -20.34 23.85
C LEU A 219 14.36 -20.70 22.39
N GLY A 220 15.60 -20.50 21.95
CA GLY A 220 16.02 -20.79 20.58
C GLY A 220 15.89 -22.26 20.20
N ASN A 221 15.43 -22.51 18.98
CA ASN A 221 15.14 -23.86 18.51
C ASN A 221 16.43 -24.64 18.18
N THR A 222 16.86 -25.49 19.12
CA THR A 222 18.11 -26.26 19.02
C THR A 222 18.14 -27.28 17.89
N SER A 223 17.03 -27.51 17.17
CA SER A 223 17.00 -28.33 15.96
C SER A 223 17.30 -27.55 14.66
N ILE A 224 17.42 -26.22 14.74
CA ILE A 224 17.79 -25.35 13.61
C ILE A 224 19.20 -24.78 13.84
N SER A 225 19.46 -24.22 15.02
CA SER A 225 20.79 -23.80 15.47
C SER A 225 20.97 -24.16 16.95
N GLU A 226 22.11 -24.75 17.30
CA GLU A 226 22.38 -25.13 18.70
C GLU A 226 22.75 -23.92 19.58
N THR A 227 23.20 -22.81 18.98
CA THR A 227 23.81 -21.68 19.68
C THR A 227 23.08 -20.34 19.51
N GLU A 228 22.22 -20.17 18.49
CA GLU A 228 21.56 -18.90 18.15
C GLU A 228 20.06 -19.10 17.92
N ASP A 229 19.20 -18.17 18.35
CA ASP A 229 17.76 -18.26 18.09
C ASP A 229 17.44 -17.71 16.70
N TYR A 230 17.19 -18.61 15.75
CA TYR A 230 16.86 -18.30 14.35
C TYR A 230 15.60 -17.41 14.15
N LEU A 231 14.91 -17.02 15.22
CA LEU A 231 13.75 -16.11 15.19
C LEU A 231 14.08 -14.65 15.55
N PHE A 232 15.34 -14.36 15.85
CA PHE A 232 15.90 -13.03 15.62
C PHE A 232 16.09 -12.82 14.11
N GLY A 233 15.86 -11.60 13.63
CA GLY A 233 16.02 -11.22 12.21
C GLY A 233 14.97 -11.78 11.26
N PHE A 234 14.41 -12.95 11.57
CA PHE A 234 13.61 -13.80 10.69
C PHE A 234 12.17 -13.34 10.49
N TYR A 235 11.80 -13.18 9.22
CA TYR A 235 10.44 -12.90 8.79
C TYR A 235 9.62 -14.19 8.66
N ASP A 236 8.75 -14.43 9.63
CA ASP A 236 7.88 -15.61 9.70
C ASP A 236 6.40 -15.27 9.40
N GLY A 237 5.48 -16.15 9.80
CA GLY A 237 4.04 -15.90 9.76
C GLY A 237 3.61 -14.69 10.60
N VAL A 238 4.19 -14.49 11.80
CA VAL A 238 3.88 -13.36 12.69
C VAL A 238 4.17 -12.03 12.01
N ALA A 239 5.36 -11.90 11.38
CA ALA A 239 5.74 -10.71 10.62
C ALA A 239 4.87 -10.51 9.36
N ARG A 240 4.60 -11.60 8.62
CA ARG A 240 3.75 -11.59 7.42
C ARG A 240 2.34 -11.11 7.71
N ASP A 241 1.74 -11.58 8.80
CA ASP A 241 0.34 -11.31 9.10
C ASP A 241 0.13 -9.85 9.54
N LEU A 242 1.15 -9.21 10.13
CA LEU A 242 1.18 -7.75 10.34
C LEU A 242 1.24 -6.97 9.02
N ASP A 243 2.08 -7.43 8.07
CA ASP A 243 2.15 -6.81 6.75
C ASP A 243 0.84 -6.96 5.96
N ILE A 244 0.11 -8.07 6.14
CA ILE A 244 -1.25 -8.26 5.58
C ILE A 244 -2.24 -7.24 6.18
N VAL A 245 -2.26 -7.07 7.51
CA VAL A 245 -3.13 -6.07 8.16
C VAL A 245 -2.82 -4.67 7.65
N ALA A 246 -1.53 -4.27 7.62
CA ALA A 246 -1.13 -2.95 7.15
C ALA A 246 -1.49 -2.70 5.68
N PHE A 247 -1.25 -3.68 4.79
CA PHE A 247 -1.52 -3.56 3.36
C PHE A 247 -3.01 -3.37 3.06
N ASN A 248 -3.89 -4.03 3.81
CA ASN A 248 -5.34 -3.86 3.69
C ASN A 248 -5.87 -2.61 4.43
N ALA A 249 -5.07 -2.01 5.31
CA ALA A 249 -5.40 -0.81 6.07
C ALA A 249 -4.41 0.34 5.80
N PRO A 250 -4.36 0.90 4.58
CA PRO A 250 -3.30 1.83 4.16
C PRO A 250 -3.23 3.16 4.94
N ASN A 251 -4.20 3.47 5.80
CA ASN A 251 -4.21 4.64 6.68
C ASN A 251 -3.86 4.33 8.16
N TYR A 252 -3.53 3.07 8.47
CA TYR A 252 -3.29 2.59 9.82
C TYR A 252 -1.80 2.26 10.01
N LEU A 253 -1.10 3.06 10.82
CA LEU A 253 0.29 2.79 11.19
C LEU A 253 0.38 2.13 12.56
N MET A 254 0.85 0.88 12.58
CA MET A 254 1.23 0.17 13.81
C MET A 254 2.64 0.59 14.22
N VAL A 255 2.79 1.08 15.45
CA VAL A 255 4.10 1.40 16.05
C VAL A 255 4.47 0.28 17.01
N TRP A 256 5.65 -0.32 16.82
CA TRP A 256 6.07 -1.54 17.53
C TRP A 256 7.41 -1.36 18.24
N SER A 257 7.54 -1.88 19.46
CA SER A 257 8.82 -1.93 20.19
C SER A 257 9.85 -2.83 19.50
N ALA A 258 11.11 -2.40 19.39
CA ALA A 258 12.14 -3.15 18.67
C ALA A 258 12.63 -4.45 19.33
N GLY A 259 12.39 -4.67 20.63
CA GLY A 259 12.95 -5.78 21.41
C GLY A 259 13.95 -5.29 22.47
N ASN A 260 14.17 -6.10 23.51
CA ASN A 260 15.04 -5.75 24.65
C ASN A 260 16.09 -6.83 24.95
N ASP A 261 16.20 -7.82 24.08
CA ASP A 261 16.95 -9.06 24.31
C ASP A 261 18.46 -8.88 24.04
N ARG A 262 18.90 -7.71 23.55
CA ARG A 262 20.30 -7.49 23.13
C ARG A 262 21.26 -7.55 24.31
N ASN A 263 22.29 -8.37 24.14
CA ASN A 263 23.33 -8.71 25.12
C ASN A 263 22.89 -9.65 26.25
N ASP A 264 21.66 -10.18 26.25
CA ASP A 264 21.28 -11.22 27.19
C ASP A 264 22.13 -12.48 26.97
N SER A 265 22.65 -13.04 28.06
CA SER A 265 23.63 -14.13 28.02
C SER A 265 23.66 -14.93 29.33
N TRP A 266 24.06 -16.20 29.24
CA TRP A 266 24.20 -17.07 30.40
C TRP A 266 25.41 -18.00 30.31
N SER A 267 26.13 -18.13 31.42
CA SER A 267 27.21 -19.11 31.58
C SER A 267 26.87 -20.10 32.70
N GLY A 268 26.28 -21.23 32.32
CA GLY A 268 25.90 -22.27 33.27
C GLY A 268 24.88 -23.25 32.74
N GLY A 269 24.37 -24.09 33.64
CA GLY A 269 23.25 -24.97 33.33
C GLY A 269 21.95 -24.19 33.16
N HIS A 270 21.12 -24.62 32.22
CA HIS A 270 19.88 -23.95 31.80
C HIS A 270 18.92 -24.98 31.19
N TYR A 271 17.64 -24.65 31.04
CA TYR A 271 16.70 -25.45 30.27
C TYR A 271 16.71 -25.05 28.79
N ALA A 272 16.74 -26.02 27.89
CA ALA A 272 16.60 -25.81 26.44
C ALA A 272 15.56 -26.76 25.86
N TRP A 273 14.88 -26.33 24.78
CA TRP A 273 13.87 -27.16 24.11
C TRP A 273 14.54 -28.16 23.15
N ILE A 274 14.74 -29.40 23.62
CA ILE A 274 15.51 -30.42 22.90
C ILE A 274 14.62 -31.64 22.60
N ASN A 275 14.42 -31.94 21.32
CA ASN A 275 13.59 -33.04 20.81
C ASN A 275 12.17 -33.03 21.42
N GLY A 276 11.49 -31.89 21.35
CA GLY A 276 10.09 -31.75 21.77
C GLY A 276 9.83 -31.70 23.28
N SER A 277 10.84 -31.31 24.08
CA SER A 277 10.71 -31.22 25.54
C SER A 277 11.77 -30.30 26.15
N TRP A 278 11.43 -29.60 27.23
CA TRP A 278 12.40 -28.88 28.06
C TRP A 278 13.36 -29.85 28.74
N LYS A 279 14.67 -29.68 28.53
CA LYS A 279 15.73 -30.50 29.13
C LYS A 279 16.83 -29.63 29.69
N TRP A 280 17.41 -30.07 30.81
CA TRP A 280 18.60 -29.46 31.37
C TRP A 280 19.78 -29.63 30.41
N SER A 281 20.45 -28.53 30.09
CA SER A 281 21.56 -28.40 29.17
C SER A 281 22.72 -27.67 29.85
N THR A 282 23.94 -28.01 29.46
CA THR A 282 25.17 -27.27 29.80
C THR A 282 25.98 -26.91 28.56
N ALA A 283 25.38 -27.03 27.36
CA ALA A 283 26.05 -26.65 26.12
C ALA A 283 26.04 -25.12 25.99
N THR A 284 27.20 -24.53 25.70
CA THR A 284 27.32 -23.08 25.43
C THR A 284 26.40 -22.68 24.28
N ARG A 285 25.83 -21.49 24.39
CA ARG A 285 25.06 -20.82 23.34
C ARG A 285 25.49 -19.36 23.33
N ASP A 286 25.25 -18.70 22.21
CA ASP A 286 25.75 -17.36 21.99
C ASP A 286 24.93 -16.34 22.80
N GLN A 287 25.51 -15.16 22.98
CA GLN A 287 24.81 -14.00 23.52
C GLN A 287 23.77 -13.53 22.48
N ASP A 288 22.64 -12.99 22.94
CA ASP A 288 21.61 -12.50 22.04
C ASP A 288 22.08 -11.22 21.33
N GLY A 289 22.02 -11.23 19.99
CA GLY A 289 22.71 -10.29 19.11
C GLY A 289 24.21 -10.60 18.87
N GLY A 290 24.68 -11.77 19.29
CA GLY A 290 26.07 -12.19 19.17
C GLY A 290 27.06 -11.30 19.94
N VAL A 291 28.34 -11.39 19.55
CA VAL A 291 29.42 -10.60 20.16
C VAL A 291 29.41 -9.12 19.74
N ASP A 292 28.81 -8.81 18.59
CA ASP A 292 28.80 -7.46 18.01
C ASP A 292 27.47 -6.70 18.27
N GLY A 293 26.44 -7.38 18.78
CA GLY A 293 25.14 -6.81 19.18
C GLY A 293 24.09 -6.70 18.07
N TYR A 294 24.36 -7.20 16.86
CA TYR A 294 23.46 -7.12 15.71
C TYR A 294 22.62 -8.39 15.54
N ASP A 295 21.58 -8.31 14.72
CA ASP A 295 20.70 -9.45 14.39
C ASP A 295 19.94 -9.96 15.63
N CYS A 296 19.19 -9.05 16.29
CA CYS A 296 18.41 -9.36 17.50
C CYS A 296 17.01 -8.72 17.55
N ILE A 297 16.46 -8.27 16.41
CA ILE A 297 15.06 -7.84 16.31
C ILE A 297 14.14 -9.09 16.30
N PRO A 298 13.15 -9.22 17.21
CA PRO A 298 12.24 -10.35 17.23
C PRO A 298 11.12 -10.18 16.19
N GLN A 299 10.69 -11.30 15.60
CA GLN A 299 9.56 -11.49 14.66
C GLN A 299 8.64 -10.29 14.36
N HIS A 300 7.84 -9.79 15.32
CA HIS A 300 6.92 -8.68 15.06
C HIS A 300 7.65 -7.43 14.54
N GLY A 301 8.79 -7.08 15.16
CA GLY A 301 9.60 -5.92 14.83
C GLY A 301 10.24 -5.99 13.44
N VAL A 302 10.28 -7.17 12.79
CA VAL A 302 10.82 -7.36 11.44
C VAL A 302 9.80 -7.19 10.32
N ALA A 303 8.51 -6.92 10.61
CA ALA A 303 7.51 -6.61 9.59
C ALA A 303 7.87 -5.32 8.81
N LYS A 304 7.57 -5.27 7.49
CA LYS A 304 7.98 -4.16 6.61
C LYS A 304 7.15 -2.90 6.85
N ASN A 305 5.85 -3.08 7.08
CA ASN A 305 4.85 -2.02 7.00
C ASN A 305 4.58 -1.30 8.34
N ILE A 306 5.13 -1.82 9.44
CA ILE A 306 5.08 -1.19 10.76
C ILE A 306 6.17 -0.12 10.93
N LEU A 307 6.08 0.68 12.00
CA LEU A 307 7.18 1.52 12.48
C LEU A 307 7.81 0.89 13.74
N THR A 308 8.98 0.27 13.58
CA THR A 308 9.73 -0.38 14.67
C THR A 308 10.60 0.66 15.39
N VAL A 309 10.52 0.74 16.73
CA VAL A 309 11.14 1.79 17.54
C VAL A 309 12.15 1.24 18.54
N GLY A 310 13.42 1.63 18.38
CA GLY A 310 14.50 1.35 19.33
C GLY A 310 14.56 2.37 20.49
N ALA A 311 15.28 2.02 21.57
CA ALA A 311 15.33 2.81 22.79
C ALA A 311 16.69 3.49 23.02
N VAL A 312 16.66 4.80 23.22
CA VAL A 312 17.81 5.62 23.64
C VAL A 312 17.61 6.23 25.03
N ASN A 313 18.70 6.71 25.62
CA ASN A 313 18.74 7.41 26.90
C ASN A 313 18.01 8.77 26.84
N ASP A 314 17.82 9.40 28.01
CA ASP A 314 17.32 10.77 28.13
C ASP A 314 18.28 11.78 27.47
N ILE A 315 17.79 12.57 26.51
CA ILE A 315 18.51 13.74 26.01
C ILE A 315 17.91 14.99 26.67
N THR A 316 18.42 15.31 27.86
CA THR A 316 17.93 16.45 28.66
C THR A 316 18.14 17.76 27.90
N GLY A 317 17.04 18.46 27.60
CA GLY A 317 17.05 19.68 26.79
C GLY A 317 16.85 19.46 25.28
N GLY A 318 16.77 18.22 24.82
CA GLY A 318 16.56 17.84 23.42
C GLY A 318 17.85 17.65 22.61
N TYR A 319 17.68 17.17 21.38
CA TYR A 319 18.78 16.85 20.47
C TYR A 319 19.74 18.03 20.22
N THR A 320 21.05 17.76 20.23
CA THR A 320 22.10 18.76 19.93
C THR A 320 23.10 18.34 18.86
N SER A 321 23.40 17.03 18.76
CA SER A 321 24.25 16.43 17.72
C SER A 321 24.05 14.90 17.70
N PRO A 322 24.52 14.16 16.68
CA PRO A 322 24.36 12.70 16.63
C PRO A 322 24.92 12.00 17.87
N ALA A 323 26.04 12.48 18.40
CA ALA A 323 26.68 11.98 19.61
C ALA A 323 25.87 12.22 20.91
N SER A 324 24.82 13.06 20.88
CA SER A 324 23.89 13.20 22.01
C SER A 324 22.86 12.06 22.09
N VAL A 325 22.71 11.28 21.01
CA VAL A 325 21.79 10.14 20.93
C VAL A 325 22.50 8.89 21.41
N VAL A 326 22.41 8.60 22.71
CA VAL A 326 23.07 7.44 23.33
C VAL A 326 22.12 6.24 23.37
N MET A 327 22.48 5.18 22.65
CA MET A 327 21.78 3.90 22.63
C MET A 327 21.70 3.27 24.03
N SER A 328 20.56 2.64 24.35
CA SER A 328 20.43 1.81 25.56
C SER A 328 21.22 0.52 25.45
N ASP A 329 21.56 -0.10 26.57
CA ASP A 329 22.23 -1.40 26.65
C ASP A 329 21.38 -2.56 26.10
N PHE A 330 20.06 -2.52 26.28
CA PHE A 330 19.15 -3.61 25.91
C PHE A 330 18.49 -3.51 24.52
N SER A 331 18.38 -2.33 23.90
CA SER A 331 17.56 -2.18 22.67
C SER A 331 18.09 -3.05 21.54
N SER A 332 17.24 -3.93 21.02
CA SER A 332 17.55 -4.78 19.86
C SER A 332 17.94 -3.96 18.63
N TRP A 333 18.89 -4.50 17.87
CA TRP A 333 19.44 -3.96 16.63
C TRP A 333 19.19 -4.93 15.46
N GLY A 334 19.05 -4.37 14.27
CA GLY A 334 19.01 -5.15 13.03
C GLY A 334 20.39 -5.72 12.66
N PRO A 335 20.58 -6.17 11.40
CA PRO A 335 19.59 -6.19 10.32
C PRO A 335 18.43 -7.16 10.60
N THR A 336 17.46 -7.23 9.69
CA THR A 336 16.68 -8.46 9.51
C THR A 336 17.51 -9.49 8.73
N ASP A 337 17.15 -10.77 8.72
CA ASP A 337 17.86 -11.81 7.94
C ASP A 337 17.99 -11.46 6.45
N ASP A 338 16.94 -10.85 5.91
CA ASP A 338 16.87 -10.39 4.54
C ASP A 338 17.52 -9.01 4.32
N GLY A 339 18.19 -8.48 5.34
CA GLY A 339 19.08 -7.32 5.30
C GLY A 339 18.39 -5.96 5.35
N ARG A 340 17.15 -5.86 5.84
CA ARG A 340 16.42 -4.61 5.97
C ARG A 340 16.86 -3.82 7.21
N ILE A 341 16.68 -2.51 7.15
CA ILE A 341 16.97 -1.57 8.23
C ILE A 341 15.89 -1.72 9.32
N LYS A 342 16.29 -2.24 10.48
CA LYS A 342 15.51 -2.23 11.72
C LYS A 342 16.43 -1.87 12.91
N PRO A 343 15.95 -1.15 13.95
CA PRO A 343 14.65 -0.47 14.01
C PRO A 343 14.50 0.58 12.90
N ASP A 344 13.28 1.08 12.65
CA ASP A 344 13.08 2.14 11.66
C ASP A 344 13.60 3.49 12.20
N ILE A 345 13.36 3.77 13.48
CA ILE A 345 13.82 4.97 14.19
C ILE A 345 14.09 4.64 15.67
N VAL A 346 14.67 5.57 16.41
CA VAL A 346 14.76 5.52 17.88
C VAL A 346 13.97 6.64 18.56
N ALA A 347 13.56 6.38 19.79
CA ALA A 347 13.02 7.38 20.72
C ALA A 347 13.51 7.10 22.15
N ASN A 348 13.33 8.07 23.05
CA ASN A 348 13.67 7.86 24.46
C ASN A 348 12.82 6.72 25.05
N GLY A 349 13.50 5.73 25.63
CA GLY A 349 12.92 4.53 26.22
C GLY A 349 13.57 4.09 27.53
N VAL A 350 14.41 4.93 28.15
CA VAL A 350 15.14 4.59 29.39
C VAL A 350 14.71 5.49 30.53
N SER A 351 14.29 4.88 31.64
CA SER A 351 13.88 5.56 32.87
C SER A 351 12.72 6.56 32.72
N LEU A 352 11.70 6.20 31.93
CA LEU A 352 10.47 6.98 31.80
C LEU A 352 9.60 6.75 33.04
N TYR A 353 9.17 7.84 33.69
CA TYR A 353 8.22 7.82 34.80
C TYR A 353 6.79 8.00 34.29
N SER A 354 5.93 7.01 34.45
CA SER A 354 4.53 7.09 33.99
C SER A 354 3.58 6.49 35.02
N THR A 355 2.30 6.45 34.69
CA THR A 355 1.23 5.93 35.56
C THR A 355 1.40 4.44 35.82
N SER A 356 1.24 3.98 37.07
CA SER A 356 1.19 2.55 37.39
C SER A 356 -0.24 2.09 37.67
N SER A 357 -0.44 0.79 37.62
CA SER A 357 -1.71 0.10 37.90
C SER A 357 -1.95 -0.18 39.38
N ASP A 358 -1.09 0.23 40.32
CA ASP A 358 -1.29 -0.08 41.76
C ASP A 358 -2.58 0.55 42.31
N ASN A 359 -2.81 1.84 42.04
CA ASN A 359 -3.99 2.59 42.45
C ASN A 359 -4.27 3.78 41.50
N ASN A 360 -5.20 4.66 41.86
CA ASN A 360 -5.64 5.73 40.94
C ASN A 360 -4.71 6.96 40.91
N ALA A 361 -3.63 6.97 41.70
CA ALA A 361 -2.66 8.07 41.76
C ALA A 361 -1.21 7.58 41.84
N SER A 362 -0.95 6.34 41.42
CA SER A 362 0.37 5.71 41.46
C SER A 362 1.16 5.89 40.17
N TYR A 363 2.47 6.01 40.31
CA TYR A 363 3.39 6.20 39.21
C TYR A 363 4.66 5.41 39.48
N THR A 364 5.26 4.87 38.43
CA THR A 364 6.50 4.07 38.49
C THR A 364 7.42 4.46 37.32
N THR A 365 8.66 3.96 37.34
CA THR A 365 9.66 4.25 36.31
C THR A 365 10.10 2.96 35.63
N PHE A 366 9.92 2.87 34.31
CA PHE A 366 10.35 1.72 33.50
C PHE A 366 11.34 2.11 32.39
N SER A 367 12.07 1.10 31.92
CA SER A 367 12.99 1.17 30.77
C SER A 367 12.67 0.02 29.82
N GLY A 368 12.68 0.30 28.52
CA GLY A 368 12.44 -0.68 27.45
C GLY A 368 12.14 0.00 26.12
N THR A 369 12.28 -0.72 25.02
CA THR A 369 11.70 -0.32 23.72
C THR A 369 10.17 -0.22 23.81
N SER A 370 9.57 -0.95 24.75
CA SER A 370 8.19 -0.81 25.24
C SER A 370 7.83 0.58 25.77
N MET A 371 8.81 1.41 26.17
CA MET A 371 8.65 2.81 26.59
C MET A 371 8.97 3.79 25.44
N ALA A 372 9.86 3.40 24.52
CA ALA A 372 10.14 4.19 23.30
C ALA A 372 8.96 4.18 22.30
N SER A 373 8.31 3.04 22.12
CA SER A 373 7.12 2.89 21.27
C SER A 373 5.97 3.86 21.62
N PRO A 374 5.53 4.02 22.89
CA PRO A 374 4.44 4.93 23.25
C PRO A 374 4.85 6.41 23.22
N ASN A 375 6.14 6.72 23.46
CA ASN A 375 6.68 8.05 23.23
C ASN A 375 6.51 8.45 21.75
N THR A 376 6.90 7.55 20.85
CA THR A 376 6.66 7.69 19.40
C THR A 376 5.16 7.78 19.09
N THR A 377 4.34 6.81 19.49
CA THR A 377 2.91 6.76 19.14
C THR A 377 2.15 8.02 19.56
N GLY A 378 2.32 8.48 20.81
CA GLY A 378 1.66 9.70 21.28
C GLY A 378 2.16 10.96 20.54
N THR A 379 3.42 10.98 20.13
CA THR A 379 3.99 12.06 19.31
C THR A 379 3.40 12.07 17.89
N LEU A 380 3.30 10.90 17.26
CA LEU A 380 2.74 10.75 15.91
C LEU A 380 1.23 11.06 15.87
N ALA A 381 0.51 10.84 16.96
CA ALA A 381 -0.88 11.29 17.10
C ALA A 381 -1.01 12.83 17.01
N LEU A 382 -0.06 13.60 17.55
CA LEU A 382 -0.01 15.06 17.37
C LEU A 382 0.31 15.46 15.92
N LEU A 383 1.20 14.73 15.25
CA LEU A 383 1.51 14.97 13.83
C LEU A 383 0.30 14.73 12.93
N GLN A 384 -0.49 13.69 13.22
CA GLN A 384 -1.75 13.44 12.53
C GLN A 384 -2.88 14.41 12.93
N GLU A 385 -2.93 14.91 14.17
CA GLU A 385 -3.79 16.05 14.56
C GLU A 385 -3.45 17.29 13.70
N HIS A 386 -2.17 17.64 13.59
CA HIS A 386 -1.73 18.76 12.76
C HIS A 386 -2.07 18.58 11.29
N TYR A 387 -1.75 17.42 10.70
CA TYR A 387 -2.08 17.14 9.31
C TYR A 387 -3.60 17.17 9.05
N ARG A 388 -4.42 16.67 9.97
CA ARG A 388 -5.89 16.83 9.92
C ARG A 388 -6.32 18.29 10.01
N ASN A 389 -5.70 19.10 10.86
CA ASN A 389 -6.01 20.52 10.99
C ASN A 389 -5.73 21.31 9.70
N VAL A 390 -4.71 20.93 8.93
CA VAL A 390 -4.32 21.64 7.68
C VAL A 390 -4.85 21.01 6.39
N ARG A 391 -5.07 19.69 6.33
CA ARG A 391 -5.56 18.96 5.13
C ARG A 391 -6.98 18.40 5.26
N GLY A 392 -7.60 18.41 6.44
CA GLY A 392 -8.94 17.86 6.66
C GLY A 392 -9.05 16.33 6.67
N ARG A 393 -7.92 15.61 6.55
CA ARG A 393 -7.82 14.14 6.55
C ARG A 393 -6.56 13.67 7.27
N ALA A 394 -6.45 12.38 7.56
CA ALA A 394 -5.19 11.78 8.01
C ALA A 394 -4.23 11.52 6.82
N MET A 395 -2.94 11.40 7.13
CA MET A 395 -1.93 10.79 6.27
C MET A 395 -2.14 9.28 6.19
N SER A 396 -1.74 8.67 5.07
CA SER A 396 -1.53 7.22 4.98
C SER A 396 -0.44 6.76 5.96
N ALA A 397 -0.40 5.46 6.24
CA ALA A 397 0.64 4.84 7.06
C ALA A 397 2.04 5.06 6.44
N ALA A 398 2.15 4.89 5.12
CA ALA A 398 3.38 5.16 4.37
C ALA A 398 3.81 6.64 4.44
N ALA A 399 2.89 7.59 4.36
CA ALA A 399 3.21 9.00 4.49
C ALA A 399 3.65 9.39 5.92
N LEU A 400 3.00 8.83 6.95
CA LEU A 400 3.41 9.06 8.33
C LEU A 400 4.78 8.43 8.65
N LYS A 401 5.02 7.18 8.21
CA LYS A 401 6.31 6.48 8.34
C LYS A 401 7.42 7.22 7.59
N GLY A 402 7.18 7.56 6.32
CA GLY A 402 8.11 8.33 5.49
C GLY A 402 8.41 9.72 6.07
N LEU A 403 7.43 10.39 6.71
CA LEU A 403 7.61 11.72 7.30
C LEU A 403 8.58 11.69 8.48
N VAL A 404 8.39 10.75 9.40
CA VAL A 404 9.24 10.64 10.60
C VAL A 404 10.66 10.19 10.24
N ILE A 405 10.80 9.35 9.20
CA ILE A 405 12.11 8.97 8.64
C ILE A 405 12.79 10.15 7.93
N ASN A 406 12.08 10.91 7.08
CA ASN A 406 12.67 12.05 6.35
C ASN A 406 13.15 13.20 7.27
N THR A 407 12.54 13.32 8.44
CA THR A 407 12.81 14.41 9.39
C THR A 407 13.60 13.98 10.61
N ALA A 408 13.91 12.69 10.76
CA ALA A 408 14.68 12.14 11.86
C ALA A 408 16.00 12.90 12.05
N SER A 409 16.37 13.11 13.30
CA SER A 409 17.67 13.67 13.66
C SER A 409 18.72 12.57 13.59
N GLU A 410 19.73 12.80 12.76
CA GLU A 410 20.92 11.96 12.58
C GLU A 410 21.46 11.42 13.92
N ALA A 411 21.79 10.14 13.99
CA ALA A 411 22.24 9.46 15.20
C ALA A 411 23.30 8.40 14.83
N GLY A 412 24.09 7.97 15.81
CA GLY A 412 25.15 6.99 15.56
C GLY A 412 26.49 7.59 15.07
N PRO A 413 27.43 6.73 14.66
CA PRO A 413 28.82 7.13 14.40
C PRO A 413 29.10 7.62 12.98
N ASN A 414 28.19 7.44 12.01
CA ASN A 414 28.38 7.78 10.60
C ASN A 414 27.08 8.40 10.03
N ASP A 415 27.20 9.30 9.04
CA ASP A 415 26.04 9.86 8.32
C ASP A 415 25.23 8.77 7.59
N GLY A 416 23.91 8.76 7.78
CA GLY A 416 22.96 7.88 7.10
C GLY A 416 22.37 6.82 8.03
N PRO A 417 21.58 5.87 7.49
CA PRO A 417 20.98 4.84 8.32
C PRO A 417 22.04 3.86 8.86
N ASP A 418 21.80 3.32 10.04
CA ASP A 418 22.51 2.16 10.57
C ASP A 418 21.53 1.17 11.24
N TYR A 419 22.00 -0.04 11.57
CA TYR A 419 21.14 -1.06 12.19
C TYR A 419 20.94 -0.89 13.70
N MET A 420 21.58 0.12 14.33
CA MET A 420 21.43 0.42 15.75
C MET A 420 20.30 1.45 15.96
N PHE A 421 20.39 2.57 15.24
CA PHE A 421 19.52 3.75 15.37
C PHE A 421 18.46 3.84 14.26
N GLY A 422 18.52 2.96 13.24
CA GLY A 422 17.64 3.02 12.07
C GLY A 422 17.96 4.25 11.23
N TRP A 423 16.92 5.01 10.90
CA TRP A 423 17.03 6.32 10.24
C TRP A 423 17.29 7.49 11.22
N GLY A 424 17.44 7.21 12.52
CA GLY A 424 17.81 8.21 13.55
C GLY A 424 16.72 8.48 14.59
N LEU A 425 16.91 9.56 15.35
CA LEU A 425 16.03 9.95 16.45
C LEU A 425 14.77 10.67 15.96
N LEU A 426 13.60 10.29 16.48
CA LEU A 426 12.34 10.97 16.20
C LEU A 426 12.41 12.49 16.46
N ASN A 427 12.10 13.29 15.45
CA ASN A 427 12.10 14.75 15.50
C ASN A 427 10.69 15.31 15.25
N ALA A 428 9.94 15.50 16.33
CA ALA A 428 8.55 15.98 16.26
C ALA A 428 8.42 17.37 15.63
N VAL A 429 9.40 18.26 15.86
CA VAL A 429 9.41 19.62 15.34
C VAL A 429 9.65 19.62 13.83
N GLY A 430 10.67 18.90 13.36
CA GLY A 430 10.96 18.77 11.92
C GLY A 430 9.78 18.20 11.14
N ALA A 431 9.13 17.17 11.67
CA ALA A 431 7.92 16.60 11.09
C ALA A 431 6.74 17.60 11.04
N ALA A 432 6.49 18.34 12.13
CA ALA A 432 5.40 19.32 12.17
C ALA A 432 5.66 20.54 11.26
N ASP A 433 6.90 21.01 11.18
CA ASP A 433 7.32 22.07 10.26
C ASP A 433 7.16 21.64 8.80
N LYS A 434 7.50 20.38 8.48
CA LYS A 434 7.31 19.81 7.13
C LYS A 434 5.84 19.80 6.72
N ILE A 435 4.92 19.43 7.62
CA ILE A 435 3.46 19.50 7.40
C ILE A 435 3.02 20.95 7.15
N THR A 436 3.51 21.91 7.94
CA THR A 436 3.18 23.35 7.79
C THR A 436 3.67 23.92 6.46
N GLN A 437 4.88 23.55 6.04
CA GLN A 437 5.47 23.93 4.75
C GLN A 437 4.68 23.34 3.57
N ASP A 438 4.31 22.04 3.64
CA ASP A 438 3.52 21.37 2.61
C ASP A 438 2.11 22.00 2.47
N ASN A 439 1.49 22.41 3.58
CA ASN A 439 0.24 23.14 3.50
C ASN A 439 0.37 24.49 2.79
N THR A 440 1.49 25.19 2.99
CA THR A 440 1.74 26.52 2.42
C THR A 440 2.15 26.47 0.94
N ASN A 441 3.02 25.52 0.59
CA ASN A 441 3.69 25.47 -0.72
C ASN A 441 3.11 24.41 -1.68
N GLY A 442 2.38 23.43 -1.14
CA GLY A 442 1.93 22.23 -1.84
C GLY A 442 3.07 21.28 -2.23
N GLY A 443 2.75 20.01 -2.48
CA GLY A 443 3.64 19.08 -3.18
C GLY A 443 4.94 18.71 -2.46
N LEU A 444 5.02 18.85 -1.13
CA LEU A 444 6.19 18.43 -0.34
C LEU A 444 5.92 17.18 0.50
N ILE A 445 4.64 16.83 0.68
CA ILE A 445 4.14 15.51 1.10
C ILE A 445 3.21 15.05 -0.03
N VAL A 446 3.65 14.07 -0.82
CA VAL A 446 2.92 13.58 -1.99
C VAL A 446 2.55 12.12 -1.79
N GLU A 447 1.27 11.79 -1.94
CA GLU A 447 0.77 10.41 -1.96
C GLU A 447 0.29 10.09 -3.38
N GLY A 448 0.68 8.93 -3.91
CA GLY A 448 0.46 8.58 -5.31
C GLY A 448 0.39 7.08 -5.55
N ILE A 449 0.18 6.69 -6.83
CA ILE A 449 0.15 5.31 -7.28
C ILE A 449 1.09 5.17 -8.47
N LEU A 450 2.04 4.24 -8.36
CA LEU A 450 2.94 3.83 -9.43
C LEU A 450 2.38 2.58 -10.11
N ASN A 451 2.10 2.64 -11.41
CA ASN A 451 1.60 1.50 -12.17
C ASN A 451 2.75 0.68 -12.78
N ASN A 452 2.47 -0.56 -13.19
CA ASN A 452 3.47 -1.40 -13.83
C ASN A 452 4.05 -0.72 -15.10
N SER A 453 5.36 -0.86 -15.29
CA SER A 453 6.20 -0.12 -16.26
C SER A 453 6.13 1.42 -16.21
N GLN A 454 5.49 2.06 -15.22
CA GLN A 454 5.44 3.52 -15.10
C GLN A 454 6.75 4.11 -14.56
N THR A 455 7.10 5.30 -15.03
CA THR A 455 8.04 6.24 -14.39
C THR A 455 7.27 7.50 -14.00
N ILE A 456 7.54 8.05 -12.81
CA ILE A 456 6.92 9.30 -12.34
C ILE A 456 8.03 10.30 -12.00
N ASP A 457 7.95 11.48 -12.63
CA ASP A 457 8.89 12.58 -12.43
C ASP A 457 8.20 13.77 -11.78
N TYR A 458 8.77 14.27 -10.70
CA TYR A 458 8.39 15.53 -10.04
C TYR A 458 9.53 16.54 -10.18
N THR A 459 9.25 17.74 -10.71
CA THR A 459 10.25 18.81 -10.82
C THR A 459 10.16 19.75 -9.62
N TYR A 460 11.30 19.99 -8.98
CA TYR A 460 11.47 20.92 -7.87
C TYR A 460 12.69 21.83 -8.08
N TYR A 461 12.77 22.90 -7.29
CA TYR A 461 13.89 23.82 -7.27
C TYR A 461 14.65 23.72 -5.93
N SER A 462 15.98 23.63 -5.96
CA SER A 462 16.84 23.81 -4.79
C SER A 462 17.42 25.23 -4.79
N ASP A 463 17.41 25.87 -3.63
CA ASP A 463 18.08 27.16 -3.38
C ASP A 463 19.51 27.00 -2.83
N GLY A 464 20.02 25.77 -2.74
CA GLY A 464 21.29 25.43 -2.10
C GLY A 464 21.17 24.76 -0.74
N SER A 465 19.96 24.70 -0.16
CA SER A 465 19.70 23.94 1.07
C SER A 465 19.84 22.42 0.86
N ASP A 466 20.39 21.71 1.84
CA ASP A 466 20.50 20.25 1.87
C ASP A 466 19.18 19.56 1.48
N ILE A 467 19.22 18.70 0.46
CA ILE A 467 18.04 17.95 0.00
C ILE A 467 17.93 16.67 0.80
N ASN A 468 16.73 16.39 1.31
CA ASN A 468 16.34 15.06 1.80
C ASN A 468 15.02 14.64 1.14
N VAL A 469 15.03 13.52 0.41
CA VAL A 469 13.84 12.95 -0.22
C VAL A 469 13.68 11.51 0.24
N THR A 470 12.54 11.19 0.83
CA THR A 470 12.19 9.83 1.29
C THR A 470 10.97 9.32 0.53
N LEU A 471 11.11 8.17 -0.12
CA LEU A 471 10.03 7.38 -0.70
C LEU A 471 9.69 6.26 0.29
N SER A 472 8.41 6.04 0.58
CA SER A 472 7.94 4.94 1.44
C SER A 472 6.65 4.34 0.89
N TRP A 473 6.48 3.03 1.03
CA TRP A 473 5.26 2.34 0.61
C TRP A 473 4.87 1.21 1.57
N THR A 474 3.57 0.93 1.62
CA THR A 474 3.03 -0.24 2.29
C THR A 474 3.09 -1.40 1.30
N ASP A 475 4.11 -2.26 1.44
CA ASP A 475 4.45 -3.33 0.51
C ASP A 475 3.54 -4.56 0.73
N PRO A 476 3.17 -5.34 -0.31
CA PRO A 476 2.45 -6.60 -0.09
C PRO A 476 3.26 -7.55 0.80
N ALA A 477 2.60 -8.36 1.61
CA ALA A 477 3.29 -9.27 2.52
C ALA A 477 4.23 -10.24 1.78
N GLY A 478 5.46 -10.37 2.27
CA GLY A 478 6.46 -11.31 1.73
C GLY A 478 6.05 -12.77 1.95
N THR A 479 6.72 -13.70 1.28
CA THR A 479 6.57 -15.15 1.52
C THR A 479 7.69 -15.60 2.46
N PRO A 480 7.40 -15.97 3.73
CA PRO A 480 8.41 -16.45 4.67
C PRO A 480 9.26 -17.59 4.09
N PRO A 481 10.59 -17.58 4.27
CA PRO A 481 11.45 -18.68 3.86
C PRO A 481 11.22 -19.91 4.75
N ALA A 482 11.80 -21.04 4.36
CA ALA A 482 11.87 -22.19 5.27
C ALA A 482 12.70 -21.84 6.51
N ALA A 483 12.29 -22.34 7.68
CA ALA A 483 12.96 -22.10 8.95
C ALA A 483 14.43 -22.55 8.88
N ALA A 484 15.34 -21.60 9.01
CA ALA A 484 16.78 -21.73 8.89
C ALA A 484 17.45 -20.57 9.65
N LEU A 485 18.72 -20.71 9.99
CA LEU A 485 19.50 -19.62 10.56
C LEU A 485 19.84 -18.59 9.46
N ASN A 486 19.44 -17.35 9.71
CA ASN A 486 19.74 -16.10 9.01
C ASN A 486 19.61 -16.17 7.46
N PRO A 487 18.45 -16.63 6.90
CA PRO A 487 18.19 -16.73 5.47
C PRO A 487 18.07 -15.39 4.75
N THR A 488 18.99 -15.13 3.82
CA THR A 488 19.07 -13.89 3.01
C THR A 488 18.00 -13.72 1.92
N THR A 489 16.85 -14.38 2.04
CA THR A 489 15.75 -14.30 1.05
C THR A 489 15.01 -12.98 1.20
N LEU A 490 15.04 -12.13 0.17
CA LEU A 490 14.38 -10.82 0.18
C LEU A 490 12.88 -10.94 0.47
N MET A 491 12.40 -10.21 1.49
CA MET A 491 10.97 -10.14 1.80
C MET A 491 10.25 -9.02 1.05
N LEU A 492 10.99 -8.09 0.44
CA LEU A 492 10.44 -7.05 -0.44
C LEU A 492 9.73 -7.66 -1.64
N VAL A 493 8.50 -7.22 -1.92
CA VAL A 493 7.67 -7.72 -3.03
C VAL A 493 7.62 -6.73 -4.18
N ASN A 494 7.33 -5.46 -3.89
CA ASN A 494 7.33 -4.38 -4.86
C ASN A 494 8.59 -3.53 -4.65
N ASP A 495 9.58 -3.67 -5.53
CA ASP A 495 10.85 -2.94 -5.50
C ASP A 495 10.69 -1.58 -6.22
N LEU A 496 10.47 -0.50 -5.46
CA LEU A 496 10.36 0.86 -5.98
C LEU A 496 11.72 1.58 -5.83
N ASN A 497 12.18 2.21 -6.91
CA ASN A 497 13.45 2.93 -6.93
C ASN A 497 13.21 4.45 -6.97
N LEU A 498 13.89 5.17 -6.08
CA LEU A 498 13.96 6.61 -5.96
C LEU A 498 15.29 7.12 -6.54
N SER A 499 15.23 8.20 -7.30
CA SER A 499 16.42 8.95 -7.69
C SER A 499 16.17 10.45 -7.70
N VAL A 500 17.18 11.23 -7.33
CA VAL A 500 17.16 12.68 -7.47
C VAL A 500 18.13 13.05 -8.58
N ILE A 501 17.69 13.78 -9.60
CA ILE A 501 18.46 14.04 -10.83
C ILE A 501 18.54 15.55 -11.05
N ARG A 502 19.75 16.11 -11.07
CA ARG A 502 19.97 17.54 -11.37
C ARG A 502 19.79 17.80 -12.86
N GLN A 503 18.82 18.63 -13.24
CA GLN A 503 18.41 18.79 -14.65
C GLN A 503 19.50 19.44 -15.53
N SER A 504 20.33 20.32 -14.96
CA SER A 504 21.34 21.07 -15.72
C SER A 504 22.51 20.22 -16.26
N ASN A 505 22.74 19.02 -15.72
CA ASN A 505 23.87 18.16 -16.08
C ASN A 505 23.58 16.65 -15.94
N SER A 506 22.32 16.26 -15.74
CA SER A 506 21.87 14.88 -15.53
C SER A 506 22.59 14.13 -14.41
N ALA A 507 23.14 14.83 -13.40
CA ALA A 507 23.78 14.18 -12.26
C ALA A 507 22.72 13.50 -11.38
N THR A 508 22.82 12.18 -11.24
CA THR A 508 21.89 11.35 -10.47
C THR A 508 22.45 11.04 -9.08
N TYR A 509 21.60 11.18 -8.06
CA TYR A 509 21.87 10.86 -6.66
C TYR A 509 21.00 9.68 -6.25
N SER A 510 21.65 8.64 -5.72
CA SER A 510 21.05 7.36 -5.32
C SER A 510 20.71 7.31 -3.83
N PRO A 511 19.81 6.39 -3.41
CA PRO A 511 19.43 6.21 -2.02
C PRO A 511 20.55 5.57 -1.18
N TRP A 512 20.36 5.58 0.13
CA TRP A 512 21.23 4.85 1.07
C TRP A 512 21.00 3.34 1.02
N VAL A 513 22.08 2.58 1.19
CA VAL A 513 22.08 1.12 1.35
C VAL A 513 23.10 0.70 2.42
N LEU A 514 22.75 -0.32 3.21
CA LEU A 514 23.65 -0.97 4.17
C LEU A 514 24.12 -2.33 3.65
N ASN A 515 25.20 -2.84 4.24
CA ASN A 515 25.71 -4.19 3.98
C ASN A 515 25.39 -5.11 5.16
N PRO A 516 24.39 -6.01 5.06
CA PRO A 516 24.05 -6.92 6.17
C PRO A 516 25.20 -7.89 6.52
N ALA A 517 26.12 -8.18 5.59
CA ALA A 517 27.30 -9.01 5.88
C ALA A 517 28.43 -8.26 6.63
N ASN A 518 28.25 -6.96 6.93
CA ASN A 518 29.11 -6.19 7.81
C ASN A 518 28.27 -5.09 8.48
N PRO A 519 27.44 -5.43 9.48
CA PRO A 519 26.37 -4.56 9.95
C PRO A 519 26.85 -3.30 10.68
N ALA A 520 28.08 -3.29 11.18
CA ALA A 520 28.70 -2.10 11.77
C ALA A 520 29.31 -1.12 10.73
N ALA A 521 29.27 -1.43 9.43
CA ALA A 521 29.80 -0.56 8.39
C ALA A 521 28.87 0.63 8.11
N ALA A 522 29.45 1.80 7.86
CA ALA A 522 28.73 2.99 7.42
C ALA A 522 27.89 2.72 6.15
N ALA A 523 26.71 3.34 6.07
CA ALA A 523 25.89 3.29 4.87
C ALA A 523 26.61 3.86 3.64
N THR A 524 26.26 3.33 2.48
CA THR A 524 26.77 3.77 1.18
C THR A 524 25.62 4.16 0.26
N LYS A 525 25.93 4.68 -0.93
CA LYS A 525 24.91 5.04 -1.94
C LYS A 525 24.82 3.95 -3.00
N GLY A 526 23.60 3.50 -3.30
CA GLY A 526 23.36 2.40 -4.22
C GLY A 526 21.88 2.22 -4.56
N ASN A 527 21.53 1.11 -5.21
CA ASN A 527 20.15 0.69 -5.39
C ASN A 527 19.71 -0.06 -4.14
N ASN A 528 18.69 0.39 -3.41
CA ASN A 528 18.11 -0.46 -2.39
C ASN A 528 17.25 -1.54 -3.08
N ILE A 529 17.26 -2.76 -2.55
CA ILE A 529 16.49 -3.90 -3.05
C ILE A 529 15.83 -4.67 -1.89
N ARG A 530 15.83 -4.07 -0.69
CA ARG A 530 15.49 -4.71 0.58
C ARG A 530 14.38 -3.92 1.29
N ASP A 531 14.58 -2.62 1.46
CA ASP A 531 13.69 -1.79 2.27
C ASP A 531 12.50 -1.26 1.47
N ASN A 532 11.32 -1.23 2.10
CA ASN A 532 10.13 -0.52 1.58
C ASN A 532 10.16 0.99 1.89
N VAL A 533 11.37 1.51 2.12
CA VAL A 533 11.68 2.93 2.32
C VAL A 533 13.05 3.22 1.70
N GLU A 534 13.11 4.21 0.82
CA GLU A 534 14.36 4.70 0.25
C GLU A 534 14.55 6.19 0.55
N THR A 535 15.75 6.58 0.97
CA THR A 535 16.09 7.98 1.27
C THR A 535 17.31 8.45 0.49
N VAL A 536 17.14 9.53 -0.29
CA VAL A 536 18.20 10.23 -1.03
C VAL A 536 18.53 11.54 -0.32
N ASN A 537 19.80 11.69 0.07
CA ASN A 537 20.33 12.95 0.58
C ASN A 537 21.33 13.55 -0.41
N VAL A 538 21.25 14.87 -0.60
CA VAL A 538 22.25 15.65 -1.33
C VAL A 538 22.72 16.79 -0.42
N LYS A 539 23.95 16.69 0.06
CA LYS A 539 24.61 17.72 0.88
C LYS A 539 25.12 18.86 0.00
N ASN A 540 24.91 20.11 0.42
CA ASN A 540 25.34 21.33 -0.28
C ASN A 540 25.03 21.31 -1.81
N PRO A 541 23.78 21.05 -2.23
CA PRO A 541 23.41 21.00 -3.64
C PRO A 541 23.65 22.34 -4.33
N ALA A 542 23.99 22.31 -5.61
CA ALA A 542 24.07 23.53 -6.40
C ALA A 542 22.67 23.96 -6.83
N ALA A 543 22.28 25.20 -6.51
CA ALA A 543 20.97 25.76 -6.82
C ALA A 543 20.54 25.53 -8.29
N GLY A 544 19.24 25.36 -8.50
CA GLY A 544 18.64 25.00 -9.79
C GLY A 544 17.59 23.90 -9.70
N TYR A 545 17.16 23.41 -10.86
CA TYR A 545 16.10 22.40 -10.95
C TYR A 545 16.60 20.96 -10.78
N TYR A 546 15.82 20.19 -10.03
CA TYR A 546 16.01 18.78 -9.75
C TYR A 546 14.72 18.01 -10.06
N THR A 547 14.86 16.90 -10.76
CA THR A 547 13.79 15.90 -10.92
C THR A 547 13.91 14.88 -9.80
N VAL A 548 12.86 14.71 -9.01
CA VAL A 548 12.66 13.54 -8.15
C VAL A 548 11.92 12.50 -8.98
N ARG A 549 12.58 11.38 -9.27
CA ARG A 549 12.08 10.31 -10.13
C ARG A 549 11.79 9.05 -9.31
N ILE A 550 10.63 8.46 -9.54
CA ILE A 550 10.22 7.16 -9.03
C ILE A 550 10.07 6.19 -10.21
N THR A 551 10.72 5.04 -10.12
CA THR A 551 10.55 3.88 -11.00
C THR A 551 10.33 2.63 -10.15
N HIS A 552 10.27 1.45 -10.76
CA HIS A 552 10.28 0.16 -10.05
C HIS A 552 11.09 -0.87 -10.84
N SER A 553 11.48 -1.94 -10.17
CA SER A 553 12.18 -3.09 -10.74
C SER A 553 11.22 -4.25 -10.94
N GLY A 554 11.40 -5.00 -12.03
CA GLY A 554 10.59 -6.20 -12.29
C GLY A 554 9.15 -5.88 -12.66
N SER A 555 8.19 -6.40 -11.90
CA SER A 555 6.77 -6.12 -12.10
C SER A 555 6.06 -6.00 -10.76
N LEU A 556 5.28 -4.93 -10.61
CA LEU A 556 4.53 -4.67 -9.39
C LEU A 556 3.43 -5.73 -9.19
N SER A 557 3.45 -6.42 -8.05
CA SER A 557 2.37 -7.26 -7.57
C SER A 557 1.09 -6.41 -7.44
N GLY A 558 -0.04 -6.95 -7.90
CA GLY A 558 -1.29 -6.19 -8.07
C GLY A 558 -1.31 -5.22 -9.25
N GLY A 559 -0.22 -5.10 -10.02
CA GLY A 559 -0.10 -4.22 -11.19
C GLY A 559 0.15 -2.74 -10.87
N SER A 560 0.12 -2.35 -9.60
CA SER A 560 0.44 -1.00 -9.12
C SER A 560 0.78 -1.00 -7.63
N GLN A 561 1.53 0.01 -7.17
CA GLN A 561 1.86 0.22 -5.75
C GLN A 561 1.53 1.65 -5.35
N ALA A 562 0.82 1.82 -4.23
CA ALA A 562 0.62 3.13 -3.61
C ALA A 562 1.88 3.53 -2.81
N TYR A 563 2.31 4.79 -2.92
CA TYR A 563 3.51 5.30 -2.27
C TYR A 563 3.27 6.69 -1.65
N ALA A 564 4.15 7.05 -0.72
CA ALA A 564 4.30 8.40 -0.21
C ALA A 564 5.72 8.90 -0.45
N LEU A 565 5.85 10.19 -0.76
CA LEU A 565 7.09 10.89 -1.05
C LEU A 565 7.18 12.16 -0.20
N ILE A 566 8.20 12.25 0.64
CA ILE A 566 8.43 13.35 1.57
C ILE A 566 9.69 14.11 1.15
N ILE A 567 9.57 15.43 1.03
CA ILE A 567 10.56 16.26 0.35
C ILE A 567 10.97 17.46 1.23
N THR A 568 12.25 17.51 1.57
CA THR A 568 12.90 18.56 2.37
C THR A 568 14.09 19.15 1.61
N GLY A 569 14.34 20.45 1.77
CA GLY A 569 15.39 21.20 1.04
C GLY A 569 15.05 21.58 -0.41
N LEU A 570 14.07 20.91 -1.01
CA LEU A 570 13.48 21.27 -2.29
C LEU A 570 12.20 22.09 -2.09
N LYS A 571 11.96 23.01 -3.02
CA LYS A 571 10.75 23.84 -3.11
C LYS A 571 9.98 23.47 -4.37
N THR A 572 8.65 23.58 -4.32
CA THR A 572 7.85 23.62 -5.53
C THR A 572 8.37 24.73 -6.45
N PRO A 573 8.37 24.54 -7.79
CA PRO A 573 8.77 25.59 -8.73
C PRO A 573 8.02 26.89 -8.43
N PRO A 574 8.68 28.07 -8.44
CA PRO A 574 8.07 29.32 -8.03
C PRO A 574 6.75 29.59 -8.75
N THR A 575 5.71 29.97 -8.00
CA THR A 575 4.43 30.39 -8.57
C THR A 575 4.61 31.71 -9.33
N LYS A 576 4.83 31.60 -10.65
CA LYS A 576 5.22 32.71 -11.53
C LYS A 576 4.24 33.87 -11.42
N THR A 577 4.72 35.00 -10.89
CA THR A 577 3.91 36.19 -10.62
C THR A 577 4.23 37.26 -11.66
N TYR A 578 3.53 37.19 -12.79
CA TYR A 578 3.72 38.13 -13.90
C TYR A 578 3.28 39.55 -13.54
N CYS A 579 3.95 40.54 -14.13
CA CYS A 579 3.63 41.95 -13.98
C CYS A 579 2.17 42.27 -14.33
N SER A 580 1.58 43.26 -13.65
CA SER A 580 0.21 43.71 -13.94
C SER A 580 0.09 44.35 -15.32
N ALA A 581 -0.91 43.96 -16.09
CA ALA A 581 -1.19 44.49 -17.42
C ALA A 581 -2.71 44.66 -17.60
N ARG A 582 -3.19 45.85 -17.99
CA ARG A 582 -4.62 46.11 -18.27
C ARG A 582 -4.84 47.36 -19.11
N ALA A 583 -6.01 47.50 -19.72
CA ALA A 583 -6.50 48.79 -20.23
C ALA A 583 -7.28 49.56 -19.14
N THR A 584 -7.36 50.89 -19.24
CA THR A 584 -8.25 51.69 -18.38
C THR A 584 -9.65 51.90 -18.99
N SER A 585 -9.81 51.67 -20.29
CA SER A 585 -11.08 51.69 -21.01
C SER A 585 -11.08 50.66 -22.13
N THR A 586 -12.06 49.76 -22.13
CA THR A 586 -12.33 48.83 -23.24
C THR A 586 -13.35 49.39 -24.24
N ASN A 587 -13.64 50.70 -24.18
CA ASN A 587 -14.85 51.29 -24.79
C ASN A 587 -14.88 51.30 -26.32
N PHE A 588 -13.74 51.20 -26.99
CA PHE A 588 -13.62 51.23 -28.44
C PHE A 588 -13.06 49.89 -28.94
N GLU A 589 -11.80 49.59 -28.62
CA GLU A 589 -11.15 48.33 -28.96
C GLU A 589 -11.27 47.27 -27.86
N MET A 590 -11.60 46.04 -28.24
CA MET A 590 -11.55 44.84 -27.39
C MET A 590 -11.06 43.62 -28.18
N ILE A 591 -10.49 42.65 -27.48
CA ILE A 591 -10.26 41.30 -28.01
C ILE A 591 -11.62 40.59 -27.99
N SER A 592 -11.99 39.91 -29.08
CA SER A 592 -13.25 39.17 -29.18
C SER A 592 -13.04 37.69 -29.48
N ARG A 593 -11.83 37.29 -29.90
CA ARG A 593 -11.45 35.89 -30.04
C ARG A 593 -9.92 35.71 -30.04
N VAL A 594 -9.42 34.70 -29.36
CA VAL A 594 -8.03 34.20 -29.49
C VAL A 594 -8.05 32.75 -29.95
N GLN A 595 -7.28 32.45 -30.99
CA GLN A 595 -7.14 31.12 -31.57
C GLN A 595 -5.67 30.72 -31.68
N MET A 596 -5.26 29.61 -31.05
CA MET A 596 -3.93 29.02 -31.18
C MET A 596 -3.97 27.56 -30.71
N GLY A 597 -3.68 26.60 -31.61
CA GLY A 597 -3.82 25.18 -31.30
C GLY A 597 -5.25 24.83 -30.84
N THR A 598 -5.39 24.24 -29.65
CA THR A 598 -6.70 23.97 -29.02
C THR A 598 -7.35 25.19 -28.34
N ILE A 599 -6.60 26.29 -28.12
CA ILE A 599 -7.20 27.54 -27.63
C ILE A 599 -8.06 28.11 -28.76
N ASN A 600 -9.35 28.28 -28.48
CA ASN A 600 -10.33 28.88 -29.39
C ASN A 600 -11.35 29.66 -28.54
N ASN A 601 -10.87 30.65 -27.80
CA ASN A 601 -11.67 31.38 -26.83
C ASN A 601 -12.40 32.54 -27.50
N TYR A 602 -13.71 32.67 -27.27
CA TYR A 602 -14.48 33.87 -27.60
C TYR A 602 -14.69 34.67 -26.32
N SER A 603 -14.19 35.90 -26.30
CA SER A 603 -14.25 36.78 -25.13
C SER A 603 -15.21 37.95 -25.34
N GLY A 604 -15.90 38.29 -24.25
CA GLY A 604 -16.66 39.53 -24.14
C GLY A 604 -15.84 40.59 -23.41
N ARG A 605 -16.14 41.87 -23.66
CA ARG A 605 -15.47 43.03 -23.06
C ARG A 605 -15.16 42.85 -21.56
N SER A 606 -13.90 42.96 -21.15
CA SER A 606 -13.52 42.99 -19.74
C SER A 606 -13.98 44.26 -19.02
N ALA A 607 -14.50 44.06 -17.82
CA ALA A 607 -14.77 45.11 -16.84
C ALA A 607 -13.45 45.52 -16.16
N GLY A 608 -12.61 46.28 -16.87
CA GLY A 608 -11.32 46.77 -16.37
C GLY A 608 -10.09 46.41 -17.21
N GLY A 609 -10.27 46.00 -18.47
CA GLY A 609 -9.19 45.91 -19.46
C GLY A 609 -8.25 44.72 -19.32
N TYR A 610 -8.62 43.71 -18.53
CA TYR A 610 -7.87 42.47 -18.31
C TYR A 610 -8.84 41.29 -18.10
N HIS A 611 -8.53 40.14 -18.69
CA HIS A 611 -9.11 38.84 -18.35
C HIS A 611 -8.02 37.80 -18.09
N ASP A 612 -8.28 36.88 -17.17
CA ASP A 612 -7.44 35.71 -16.91
C ASP A 612 -8.11 34.45 -17.47
N TYR A 613 -7.54 33.90 -18.53
CA TYR A 613 -7.94 32.65 -19.17
C TYR A 613 -6.84 31.57 -19.05
N ARG A 614 -5.95 31.63 -18.05
CA ARG A 614 -4.89 30.62 -17.82
C ARG A 614 -5.44 29.23 -17.47
N GLY A 615 -6.74 29.09 -17.23
CA GLY A 615 -7.43 27.80 -17.20
C GLY A 615 -7.61 27.15 -18.58
N LEU A 616 -7.43 27.90 -19.67
CA LEU A 616 -7.45 27.42 -21.05
C LEU A 616 -6.02 27.24 -21.56
N PHE A 617 -5.75 26.08 -22.17
CA PHE A 617 -4.42 25.79 -22.71
C PHE A 617 -4.42 25.07 -24.06
N THR A 618 -3.25 25.10 -24.71
CA THR A 618 -2.89 24.21 -25.82
C THR A 618 -1.54 23.55 -25.53
N GLN A 619 -1.39 22.29 -25.95
CA GLN A 619 -0.10 21.59 -25.92
C GLN A 619 0.65 21.84 -27.23
N ILE A 620 1.95 22.10 -27.16
CA ILE A 620 2.79 22.39 -28.33
C ILE A 620 4.19 21.77 -28.13
N SER A 621 4.74 21.15 -29.18
CA SER A 621 6.08 20.55 -29.18
C SER A 621 7.19 21.58 -29.43
N LYS A 622 8.35 21.39 -28.80
CA LYS A 622 9.55 22.24 -29.03
C LYS A 622 10.00 22.19 -30.49
N GLY A 623 10.49 23.31 -31.01
CA GLY A 623 10.93 23.42 -32.41
C GLY A 623 9.80 23.43 -33.45
N SER A 624 8.54 23.21 -33.05
CA SER A 624 7.38 23.37 -33.93
C SER A 624 6.99 24.85 -34.08
N SER A 625 6.04 25.14 -34.97
CA SER A 625 5.44 26.46 -35.11
C SER A 625 3.92 26.36 -35.09
N GLN A 626 3.26 27.30 -34.42
CA GLN A 626 1.81 27.37 -34.30
C GLN A 626 1.31 28.75 -34.71
N THR A 627 0.24 28.79 -35.51
CA THR A 627 -0.39 30.06 -35.90
C THR A 627 -1.30 30.53 -34.76
N ILE A 628 -1.10 31.78 -34.33
CA ILE A 628 -2.06 32.49 -33.47
C ILE A 628 -2.86 33.48 -34.30
N THR A 629 -4.17 33.55 -34.06
CA THR A 629 -5.06 34.56 -34.65
C THR A 629 -5.88 35.23 -33.56
N VAL A 630 -5.86 36.57 -33.56
CA VAL A 630 -6.55 37.42 -32.58
C VAL A 630 -7.55 38.29 -33.33
N THR A 631 -8.83 38.08 -33.04
CA THR A 631 -9.94 38.87 -33.61
C THR A 631 -10.33 39.97 -32.63
N MET A 632 -10.69 41.14 -33.16
CA MET A 632 -11.10 42.30 -32.39
C MET A 632 -12.53 42.71 -32.69
N THR A 633 -13.12 43.46 -31.76
CA THR A 633 -14.29 44.30 -32.02
C THR A 633 -13.93 45.77 -31.80
N GLY A 634 -14.35 46.64 -32.73
CA GLY A 634 -14.20 48.10 -32.65
C GLY A 634 -12.81 48.69 -32.94
N GLY A 635 -11.89 47.90 -33.52
CA GLY A 635 -10.53 48.32 -33.88
C GLY A 635 -10.42 49.55 -34.80
N ALA A 636 -9.37 50.34 -34.61
CA ALA A 636 -9.00 51.49 -35.44
C ALA A 636 -7.78 51.19 -36.32
N THR A 637 -7.46 52.06 -37.28
CA THR A 637 -6.26 51.93 -38.13
C THR A 637 -4.94 52.05 -37.34
N SER A 638 -4.99 52.66 -36.16
CA SER A 638 -3.87 52.86 -35.22
C SER A 638 -3.87 51.88 -34.04
N SER A 639 -4.72 50.85 -34.05
CA SER A 639 -4.66 49.77 -33.06
C SER A 639 -3.52 48.78 -33.38
N TRP A 640 -2.89 48.19 -32.36
CA TRP A 640 -1.79 47.24 -32.49
C TRP A 640 -1.98 46.03 -31.58
N GLY A 641 -1.59 44.85 -32.06
CA GLY A 641 -1.58 43.60 -31.30
C GLY A 641 -0.18 43.05 -31.02
N ARG A 642 0.02 42.47 -29.83
CA ARG A 642 1.21 41.69 -29.45
C ARG A 642 0.85 40.44 -28.65
N VAL A 643 1.75 39.46 -28.70
CA VAL A 643 1.74 38.26 -27.85
C VAL A 643 3.09 38.16 -27.15
N TYR A 644 3.05 37.70 -25.91
CA TYR A 644 4.21 37.42 -25.07
C TYR A 644 4.12 35.98 -24.57
N ILE A 645 5.21 35.20 -24.61
CA ILE A 645 5.26 33.84 -24.08
C ILE A 645 6.58 33.62 -23.34
N ASP A 646 6.44 33.29 -22.06
CA ASP A 646 7.51 32.97 -21.10
C ASP A 646 8.09 31.56 -21.41
N TRP A 647 9.01 31.45 -22.36
CA TRP A 647 9.55 30.15 -22.80
C TRP A 647 10.61 29.60 -21.85
N ASN A 648 11.34 30.50 -21.18
CA ASN A 648 12.37 30.13 -20.21
C ASN A 648 11.78 29.73 -18.84
N GLN A 649 10.50 30.04 -18.61
CA GLN A 649 9.74 29.76 -17.40
C GLN A 649 10.19 30.52 -16.14
N ASP A 650 10.71 31.74 -16.27
CA ASP A 650 11.20 32.55 -15.15
C ASP A 650 10.14 33.48 -14.51
N GLY A 651 9.02 33.72 -15.20
CA GLY A 651 7.91 34.52 -14.71
C GLY A 651 7.91 36.00 -15.14
N ASP A 652 8.79 36.42 -16.05
CA ASP A 652 8.62 37.65 -16.82
C ASP A 652 8.37 37.41 -18.33
N PHE A 653 8.73 38.37 -19.19
CA PHE A 653 8.49 38.35 -20.65
C PHE A 653 9.54 39.18 -21.42
N ASN A 654 10.69 39.46 -20.80
CA ASN A 654 11.70 40.41 -21.28
C ASN A 654 12.74 39.75 -22.20
N ASP A 655 12.73 38.41 -22.29
CA ASP A 655 13.77 37.64 -22.96
C ASP A 655 13.70 37.61 -24.49
N ALA A 656 14.85 37.31 -25.09
CA ALA A 656 15.00 37.23 -26.53
C ALA A 656 14.23 36.03 -27.09
N GLY A 657 13.17 36.31 -27.87
CA GLY A 657 12.29 35.29 -28.47
C GLY A 657 10.92 35.16 -27.79
N GLU A 658 10.66 35.91 -26.73
CA GLU A 658 9.40 35.84 -25.98
C GLU A 658 8.34 36.83 -26.46
N THR A 659 8.71 37.81 -27.29
CA THR A 659 7.80 38.85 -27.82
C THR A 659 7.48 38.63 -29.30
N TYR A 660 6.19 38.59 -29.62
CA TYR A 660 5.68 38.44 -30.99
C TYR A 660 4.78 39.61 -31.38
N VAL A 661 5.00 40.20 -32.55
CA VAL A 661 4.14 41.24 -33.12
C VAL A 661 3.04 40.58 -33.95
N LEU A 662 1.79 40.89 -33.64
CA LEU A 662 0.63 40.34 -34.38
C LEU A 662 0.29 41.18 -35.63
N GLY A 663 0.40 42.51 -35.52
CA GLY A 663 0.06 43.45 -36.60
C GLY A 663 -0.55 44.75 -36.08
N SER A 664 -1.06 45.56 -37.01
CA SER A 664 -1.77 46.81 -36.75
C SER A 664 -2.98 47.00 -37.66
N GLY A 665 -3.88 47.89 -37.29
CA GLY A 665 -5.16 48.13 -37.98
C GLY A 665 -6.34 47.45 -37.30
N THR A 666 -7.45 47.26 -38.02
CA THR A 666 -8.74 46.83 -37.47
C THR A 666 -8.82 45.35 -37.05
N GLY A 667 -7.79 44.56 -37.34
CA GLY A 667 -7.80 43.10 -37.19
C GLY A 667 -8.65 42.36 -38.25
N PRO A 668 -8.75 41.02 -38.17
CA PRO A 668 -8.04 40.16 -37.23
C PRO A 668 -6.53 40.17 -37.50
N TYR A 669 -5.73 40.03 -36.45
CA TYR A 669 -4.28 39.88 -36.55
C TYR A 669 -3.91 38.40 -36.54
N SER A 670 -2.88 38.01 -37.29
CA SER A 670 -2.43 36.62 -37.36
C SER A 670 -0.93 36.54 -37.58
N THR A 671 -0.24 35.65 -36.87
CA THR A 671 1.19 35.41 -37.04
C THR A 671 1.55 33.98 -36.66
N SER A 672 2.73 33.52 -37.10
CA SER A 672 3.28 32.22 -36.71
C SER A 672 4.22 32.39 -35.51
N ILE A 673 3.99 31.63 -34.46
CA ILE A 673 4.82 31.55 -33.26
C ILE A 673 5.64 30.27 -33.34
N ALA A 674 6.95 30.42 -33.53
CA ALA A 674 7.90 29.31 -33.41
C ALA A 674 8.22 29.07 -31.92
N VAL A 675 8.10 27.81 -31.49
CA VAL A 675 8.46 27.39 -30.13
C VAL A 675 9.97 27.15 -30.06
N PRO A 676 10.74 27.88 -29.23
CA PRO A 676 12.18 27.69 -29.14
C PRO A 676 12.55 26.25 -28.78
N ALA A 677 13.61 25.71 -29.39
CA ALA A 677 14.17 24.41 -29.00
C ALA A 677 14.67 24.42 -27.53
N SER A 678 15.00 25.60 -27.01
CA SER A 678 15.41 25.86 -25.62
C SER A 678 14.25 26.04 -24.63
N ALA A 679 12.99 26.01 -25.07
CA ALA A 679 11.85 26.16 -24.15
C ALA A 679 11.84 25.04 -23.10
N LEU A 680 11.53 25.35 -21.84
CA LEU A 680 11.39 24.33 -20.80
C LEU A 680 10.05 23.59 -20.96
N ASP A 681 10.02 22.29 -20.68
CA ASP A 681 8.79 21.50 -20.68
C ASP A 681 7.84 21.89 -19.54
N GLY A 682 6.56 21.57 -19.67
CA GLY A 682 5.54 21.90 -18.69
C GLY A 682 4.73 23.16 -19.06
N TYR A 683 4.14 23.81 -18.06
CA TYR A 683 3.18 24.89 -18.28
C TYR A 683 3.81 26.28 -18.20
N THR A 684 3.50 27.12 -19.18
CA THR A 684 3.88 28.54 -19.17
C THR A 684 2.76 29.46 -19.62
N THR A 685 2.92 30.76 -19.40
CA THR A 685 1.89 31.77 -19.70
C THR A 685 2.12 32.39 -21.07
N MET A 686 1.04 32.51 -21.85
CA MET A 686 0.95 33.36 -23.02
C MET A 686 0.07 34.57 -22.70
N ARG A 687 0.59 35.79 -22.88
CA ARG A 687 -0.15 37.04 -22.72
C ARG A 687 -0.44 37.67 -24.08
N VAL A 688 -1.72 37.87 -24.39
CA VAL A 688 -2.21 38.57 -25.59
C VAL A 688 -2.59 39.99 -25.21
N ARG A 689 -2.11 41.00 -25.94
CA ARG A 689 -2.45 42.41 -25.72
C ARG A 689 -2.82 43.12 -27.01
N VAL A 690 -3.81 44.01 -26.91
CA VAL A 690 -4.23 44.90 -27.98
C VAL A 690 -4.42 46.31 -27.43
N GLY A 691 -3.89 47.34 -28.10
CA GLY A 691 -4.02 48.73 -27.66
C GLY A 691 -4.02 49.76 -28.79
N TYR A 692 -4.52 50.96 -28.50
CA TYR A 692 -4.55 52.12 -29.41
C TYR A 692 -3.26 52.97 -29.35
N ASP A 693 -2.80 53.46 -30.50
CA ASP A 693 -1.69 54.42 -30.68
C ASP A 693 -0.31 53.98 -30.17
N GLY A 694 -0.02 52.68 -30.33
CA GLY A 694 1.31 52.13 -30.11
C GLY A 694 1.29 50.63 -29.81
N THR A 695 2.44 49.96 -29.92
CA THR A 695 2.55 48.54 -29.55
C THR A 695 2.50 48.37 -28.03
N PRO A 696 1.53 47.63 -27.45
CA PRO A 696 1.46 47.45 -26.00
C PRO A 696 2.64 46.61 -25.49
N SER A 697 3.32 47.08 -24.44
CA SER A 697 4.37 46.35 -23.69
C SER A 697 3.82 45.10 -22.98
N ALA A 698 4.66 44.21 -22.44
CA ALA A 698 4.17 43.06 -21.65
C ALA A 698 3.43 43.47 -20.36
N CYS A 699 3.85 44.60 -19.78
CA CYS A 699 3.41 45.13 -18.50
C CYS A 699 2.72 46.50 -18.65
N GLY A 700 2.05 46.96 -17.58
CA GLY A 700 1.56 48.34 -17.44
C GLY A 700 0.18 48.63 -18.05
N THR A 701 -0.27 49.87 -17.88
CA THR A 701 -1.60 50.34 -18.30
C THR A 701 -1.57 51.17 -19.57
N PHE A 702 -2.57 51.01 -20.44
CA PHE A 702 -2.85 51.91 -21.57
C PHE A 702 -4.32 52.32 -21.60
N THR A 703 -4.66 53.38 -22.35
CA THR A 703 -6.00 53.98 -22.29
C THR A 703 -7.08 53.13 -22.95
N TYR A 704 -6.86 52.69 -24.19
CA TYR A 704 -7.87 51.94 -24.97
C TYR A 704 -7.34 50.60 -25.48
N GLY A 705 -8.13 49.53 -25.30
CA GLY A 705 -7.81 48.15 -25.73
C GLY A 705 -8.05 47.11 -24.62
N GLU A 706 -7.30 46.01 -24.64
CA GLU A 706 -7.50 44.87 -23.72
C GLU A 706 -6.24 43.99 -23.53
N THR A 707 -6.22 43.18 -22.46
CA THR A 707 -5.20 42.17 -22.16
C THR A 707 -5.84 40.86 -21.75
N GLU A 708 -5.32 39.73 -22.23
CA GLU A 708 -5.79 38.39 -21.90
C GLU A 708 -4.60 37.45 -21.66
N ASP A 709 -4.59 36.73 -20.55
CA ASP A 709 -3.57 35.71 -20.26
C ASP A 709 -4.12 34.29 -20.48
N TYR A 710 -3.31 33.40 -21.06
CA TYR A 710 -3.61 32.01 -21.43
C TYR A 710 -2.45 31.09 -21.02
N THR A 711 -2.62 29.78 -21.10
CA THR A 711 -1.54 28.82 -20.80
C THR A 711 -1.09 28.03 -22.04
N ILE A 712 0.21 27.81 -22.17
CA ILE A 712 0.82 26.91 -23.15
C ILE A 712 1.46 25.76 -22.38
N LYS A 713 1.20 24.51 -22.80
CA LYS A 713 1.93 23.34 -22.30
C LYS A 713 3.00 22.94 -23.32
N VAL A 714 4.26 23.12 -22.97
CA VAL A 714 5.41 22.69 -23.77
C VAL A 714 5.64 21.20 -23.51
N GLY A 715 5.61 20.39 -24.57
CA GLY A 715 5.94 18.96 -24.53
C GLY A 715 4.80 18.00 -24.14
N GLY A 716 5.08 16.70 -24.32
CA GLY A 716 4.19 15.56 -24.07
C GLY A 716 3.76 14.80 -25.34
N THR A 717 3.68 13.47 -25.27
CA THR A 717 3.21 12.60 -26.37
C THR A 717 1.67 12.64 -26.46
N PRO A 718 1.06 13.08 -27.58
CA PRO A 718 -0.40 13.23 -27.70
C PRO A 718 -1.11 11.92 -28.10
N GLY A 719 -2.45 11.86 -28.02
CA GLY A 719 -3.20 10.63 -28.29
C GLY A 719 -4.71 10.64 -28.03
N LEU A 720 -5.33 11.81 -27.79
CA LEU A 720 -6.78 11.89 -27.59
C LEU A 720 -7.53 11.98 -28.93
N TRP A 721 -8.47 11.06 -29.17
CA TRP A 721 -9.40 11.13 -30.29
C TRP A 721 -10.46 12.21 -30.04
N LYS A 722 -10.45 13.26 -30.86
CA LYS A 722 -11.53 14.25 -30.93
C LYS A 722 -12.69 13.74 -31.77
N GLY A 723 -12.40 13.05 -32.87
CA GLY A 723 -13.41 12.49 -33.78
C GLY A 723 -14.39 13.53 -34.35
N THR A 724 -13.92 14.75 -34.61
CA THR A 724 -14.77 15.90 -34.99
C THR A 724 -14.94 16.09 -36.49
N ILE A 725 -14.15 15.40 -37.34
CA ILE A 725 -14.15 15.59 -38.79
C ILE A 725 -14.76 14.39 -39.53
N SER A 726 -14.39 13.17 -39.12
CA SER A 726 -14.85 11.92 -39.71
C SER A 726 -14.64 10.76 -38.74
N SER A 727 -15.07 9.54 -39.10
CA SER A 727 -14.73 8.32 -38.35
C SER A 727 -13.31 7.78 -38.62
N ASP A 728 -12.66 8.24 -39.70
CA ASP A 728 -11.37 7.75 -40.19
C ASP A 728 -10.21 7.97 -39.19
N TRP A 729 -9.64 6.87 -38.67
CA TRP A 729 -8.45 6.88 -37.81
C TRP A 729 -7.26 7.61 -38.43
N PHE A 730 -7.07 7.50 -39.76
CA PHE A 730 -5.92 8.05 -40.47
C PHE A 730 -6.07 9.53 -40.84
N ASN A 731 -7.21 10.15 -40.56
CA ASN A 731 -7.39 11.59 -40.70
C ASN A 731 -6.71 12.33 -39.52
N PRO A 732 -5.59 13.05 -39.73
CA PRO A 732 -4.83 13.63 -38.63
C PRO A 732 -5.64 14.66 -37.83
N LEU A 733 -6.61 15.34 -38.46
CA LEU A 733 -7.44 16.36 -37.82
C LEU A 733 -8.39 15.81 -36.75
N ASN A 734 -8.64 14.50 -36.73
CA ASN A 734 -9.41 13.83 -35.68
C ASN A 734 -8.62 13.68 -34.36
N TRP A 735 -7.30 13.92 -34.35
CA TRP A 735 -6.42 13.78 -33.17
C TRP A 735 -6.11 15.12 -32.51
N ASP A 736 -5.92 15.13 -31.19
CA ASP A 736 -5.66 16.33 -30.38
C ASP A 736 -4.50 17.19 -30.88
N ASN A 737 -3.38 16.57 -31.27
CA ASN A 737 -2.20 17.23 -31.87
C ASN A 737 -2.26 17.45 -33.39
N GLY A 738 -3.19 16.81 -34.09
CA GLY A 738 -3.19 16.83 -35.55
C GLY A 738 -2.27 15.79 -36.22
N GLU A 739 -1.86 14.72 -35.52
CA GLU A 739 -1.05 13.63 -36.05
C GLU A 739 -1.70 12.26 -35.75
N VAL A 740 -1.52 11.28 -36.64
CA VAL A 740 -2.06 9.93 -36.43
C VAL A 740 -1.15 9.15 -35.44
N PRO A 741 -1.71 8.45 -34.43
CA PRO A 741 -0.95 7.66 -33.46
C PRO A 741 0.01 6.63 -34.07
N THR A 742 1.13 6.43 -33.37
CA THR A 742 2.13 5.38 -33.62
C THR A 742 2.16 4.38 -32.46
N SER A 743 2.97 3.32 -32.56
CA SER A 743 3.12 2.26 -31.53
C SER A 743 3.42 2.75 -30.11
N ASP A 744 3.91 3.98 -29.96
CA ASP A 744 4.41 4.53 -28.70
C ASP A 744 3.36 5.47 -28.04
N VAL A 745 2.23 5.68 -28.71
CA VAL A 745 1.15 6.60 -28.30
C VAL A 745 0.05 5.89 -27.51
N ASN A 746 -0.30 6.42 -26.34
CA ASN A 746 -1.48 5.98 -25.60
C ASN A 746 -2.74 6.65 -26.16
N VAL A 747 -3.64 5.87 -26.75
CA VAL A 747 -4.88 6.36 -27.37
C VAL A 747 -6.07 6.30 -26.41
N THR A 748 -6.87 7.37 -26.38
CA THR A 748 -8.19 7.38 -25.73
C THR A 748 -9.28 7.82 -26.69
N ILE A 749 -10.35 7.03 -26.79
CA ILE A 749 -11.59 7.31 -27.52
C ILE A 749 -12.66 7.73 -26.49
N PRO A 750 -12.92 9.03 -26.31
CA PRO A 750 -13.75 9.53 -25.22
C PRO A 750 -15.26 9.40 -25.51
N THR A 751 -16.07 9.31 -24.45
CA THR A 751 -17.55 9.30 -24.54
C THR A 751 -18.13 10.50 -25.31
N SER A 752 -17.41 11.63 -25.30
CA SER A 752 -17.79 12.88 -25.96
C SER A 752 -17.48 12.94 -27.46
N ALA A 753 -16.71 12.00 -28.03
CA ALA A 753 -16.37 12.03 -29.46
C ALA A 753 -17.64 11.89 -30.35
N PRO A 754 -17.93 12.82 -31.29
CA PRO A 754 -19.18 12.79 -32.03
C PRO A 754 -19.22 11.71 -33.11
N PHE A 755 -18.09 11.40 -33.77
CA PHE A 755 -17.97 10.23 -34.64
C PHE A 755 -17.35 9.03 -33.90
N GLN A 756 -17.90 7.83 -34.17
CA GLN A 756 -17.26 6.55 -33.85
C GLN A 756 -15.98 6.37 -34.68
N VAL A 757 -15.13 5.43 -34.29
CA VAL A 757 -13.83 5.20 -34.94
C VAL A 757 -13.99 4.10 -36.00
N SER A 758 -13.42 4.33 -37.18
CA SER A 758 -13.33 3.36 -38.26
C SER A 758 -11.89 3.32 -38.78
N ILE A 759 -11.31 2.12 -38.84
CA ILE A 759 -9.96 1.89 -39.37
C ILE A 759 -10.11 1.25 -40.75
N PHE A 760 -9.79 2.00 -41.81
CA PHE A 760 -9.85 1.55 -43.19
C PHE A 760 -8.72 2.16 -44.01
N GLY A 761 -8.13 1.38 -44.92
CA GLY A 761 -7.06 1.85 -45.84
C GLY A 761 -5.63 1.71 -45.33
N GLY A 762 -5.40 1.12 -44.15
CA GLY A 762 -4.07 0.80 -43.64
C GLY A 762 -4.10 0.21 -42.22
N ASN A 763 -2.93 -0.21 -41.73
CA ASN A 763 -2.77 -0.70 -40.36
C ASN A 763 -2.60 0.44 -39.35
N ALA A 764 -3.33 0.38 -38.25
CA ALA A 764 -3.24 1.32 -37.13
C ALA A 764 -2.29 0.80 -36.03
N TYR A 765 -1.68 1.74 -35.30
CA TYR A 765 -0.73 1.44 -34.21
C TYR A 765 -1.00 2.34 -33.01
N CYS A 766 -0.92 1.79 -31.82
CA CYS A 766 -0.91 2.51 -30.54
C CYS A 766 -0.18 1.68 -29.48
N ASN A 767 0.21 2.28 -28.36
CA ASN A 767 0.77 1.58 -27.21
C ASN A 767 -0.34 0.95 -26.36
N ASN A 768 -1.31 1.80 -25.97
CA ASN A 768 -2.53 1.44 -25.24
C ASN A 768 -3.75 2.02 -25.96
N LEU A 769 -4.91 1.38 -25.84
CA LEU A 769 -6.18 1.88 -26.38
C LEU A 769 -7.27 1.84 -25.31
N VAL A 770 -7.94 2.97 -25.08
CA VAL A 770 -9.10 3.07 -24.18
C VAL A 770 -10.34 3.43 -24.99
N ILE A 771 -11.33 2.53 -25.01
CA ILE A 771 -12.65 2.75 -25.62
C ILE A 771 -13.64 3.03 -24.50
N GLN A 772 -14.06 4.28 -24.33
CA GLN A 772 -15.01 4.66 -23.29
C GLN A 772 -16.47 4.22 -23.64
N SER A 773 -17.35 4.22 -22.63
CA SER A 773 -18.73 3.73 -22.76
C SER A 773 -19.52 4.42 -23.89
N GLY A 774 -20.33 3.63 -24.61
CA GLY A 774 -21.10 4.10 -25.76
C GLY A 774 -20.27 4.39 -27.02
N LYS A 775 -18.99 4.04 -27.06
CA LYS A 775 -18.16 4.06 -28.27
C LYS A 775 -17.88 2.65 -28.80
N VAL A 776 -17.54 2.64 -30.08
CA VAL A 776 -17.15 1.47 -30.88
C VAL A 776 -15.91 1.89 -31.67
N VAL A 777 -14.97 0.96 -31.80
CA VAL A 777 -13.84 1.04 -32.75
C VAL A 777 -14.05 -0.12 -33.72
N THR A 778 -14.34 0.21 -34.98
CA THR A 778 -14.63 -0.78 -36.03
C THR A 778 -13.42 -0.92 -36.94
N VAL A 779 -12.99 -2.15 -37.23
CA VAL A 779 -11.78 -2.43 -38.03
C VAL A 779 -12.15 -3.07 -39.37
N ASN A 780 -12.08 -2.28 -40.44
CA ASN A 780 -12.55 -2.69 -41.77
C ASN A 780 -11.39 -3.16 -42.67
N GLY A 781 -11.14 -4.48 -42.68
CA GLY A 781 -10.25 -5.12 -43.65
C GLY A 781 -8.74 -4.85 -43.47
N ASN A 782 -8.33 -4.40 -42.28
CA ASN A 782 -6.96 -4.03 -41.91
C ASN A 782 -6.69 -4.40 -40.45
N ASN A 783 -5.47 -4.17 -39.93
CA ASN A 783 -5.13 -4.52 -38.54
C ASN A 783 -4.96 -3.29 -37.64
N ILE A 784 -5.34 -3.41 -36.37
CA ILE A 784 -4.84 -2.53 -35.30
C ILE A 784 -3.92 -3.32 -34.36
N ASN A 785 -2.71 -2.82 -34.17
CA ASN A 785 -1.68 -3.47 -33.37
C ASN A 785 -1.32 -2.64 -32.15
N PHE A 786 -1.27 -3.29 -30.98
CA PHE A 786 -0.81 -2.67 -29.73
C PHE A 786 -0.08 -3.67 -28.82
N PRO A 787 1.03 -3.27 -28.18
CA PRO A 787 1.85 -4.15 -27.34
C PRO A 787 1.35 -4.27 -25.90
N SER A 788 0.52 -3.34 -25.40
CA SER A 788 0.22 -3.21 -23.97
C SER A 788 -1.26 -3.53 -23.63
N TYR A 789 -2.10 -2.52 -23.37
CA TYR A 789 -3.45 -2.73 -22.83
C TYR A 789 -4.56 -2.16 -23.72
N LEU A 790 -5.65 -2.93 -23.84
CA LEU A 790 -6.91 -2.47 -24.42
C LEU A 790 -8.00 -2.48 -23.34
N TYR A 791 -8.52 -1.30 -23.00
CA TYR A 791 -9.61 -1.13 -22.04
C TYR A 791 -10.91 -0.83 -22.76
N VAL A 792 -11.88 -1.74 -22.67
CA VAL A 792 -13.18 -1.65 -23.35
C VAL A 792 -14.29 -1.43 -22.31
N TYR A 793 -14.77 -0.19 -22.23
CA TYR A 793 -15.99 0.19 -21.50
C TYR A 793 -17.21 0.33 -22.44
N GLY A 794 -16.96 0.37 -23.76
CA GLY A 794 -17.95 0.34 -24.84
C GLY A 794 -18.07 -1.06 -25.47
N ASN A 795 -18.32 -1.14 -26.79
CA ASN A 795 -18.32 -2.42 -27.51
C ASN A 795 -17.09 -2.56 -28.41
N LEU A 796 -16.78 -3.79 -28.81
CA LEU A 796 -15.70 -4.12 -29.75
C LEU A 796 -16.28 -4.87 -30.96
N ASP A 797 -15.80 -4.50 -32.14
CA ASP A 797 -16.36 -4.87 -33.43
C ASP A 797 -15.21 -4.99 -34.45
N SER A 798 -14.90 -6.20 -34.92
CA SER A 798 -13.76 -6.44 -35.82
C SER A 798 -14.09 -6.71 -37.29
N ASP A 799 -15.36 -6.64 -37.73
CA ASP A 799 -15.79 -6.76 -39.14
C ASP A 799 -14.86 -7.69 -39.98
N VAL A 800 -14.09 -7.12 -40.93
CA VAL A 800 -13.18 -7.84 -41.84
C VAL A 800 -11.70 -7.67 -41.41
N GLY A 801 -11.44 -7.01 -40.29
CA GLY A 801 -10.10 -6.63 -39.80
C GLY A 801 -9.50 -7.60 -38.78
N GLN A 802 -8.45 -7.13 -38.08
CA GLN A 802 -7.85 -7.87 -36.96
C GLN A 802 -7.41 -6.93 -35.81
N PHE A 803 -7.82 -7.22 -34.58
CA PHE A 803 -7.15 -6.76 -33.35
C PHE A 803 -6.01 -7.73 -33.01
N SER A 804 -4.78 -7.21 -32.99
CA SER A 804 -3.58 -8.01 -32.70
C SER A 804 -2.83 -7.45 -31.51
N MET A 805 -2.77 -8.23 -30.43
CA MET A 805 -1.95 -7.91 -29.26
C MET A 805 -0.58 -8.57 -29.39
N THR A 806 0.48 -7.76 -29.52
CA THR A 806 1.83 -8.27 -29.84
C THR A 806 2.75 -8.46 -28.63
N GLY A 807 2.34 -8.00 -27.43
CA GLY A 807 3.14 -8.11 -26.22
C GLY A 807 2.79 -9.32 -25.36
N SER A 808 3.81 -10.03 -24.87
CA SER A 808 3.69 -11.26 -24.06
C SER A 808 2.96 -11.10 -22.72
N TYR A 809 2.75 -9.86 -22.26
CA TYR A 809 2.03 -9.52 -21.02
C TYR A 809 0.85 -8.58 -21.28
N SER A 810 0.39 -8.51 -22.53
CA SER A 810 -0.72 -7.66 -22.94
C SER A 810 -2.06 -8.18 -22.38
N PHE A 811 -2.99 -7.26 -22.08
CA PHE A 811 -4.35 -7.59 -21.61
C PHE A 811 -5.43 -6.81 -22.36
N LEU A 812 -6.47 -7.52 -22.78
CA LEU A 812 -7.79 -6.99 -23.12
C LEU A 812 -8.68 -7.02 -21.86
N PHE A 813 -9.12 -5.85 -21.41
CA PHE A 813 -10.02 -5.69 -20.27
C PHE A 813 -11.41 -5.25 -20.73
N PHE A 814 -12.43 -6.07 -20.48
CA PHE A 814 -13.83 -5.64 -20.57
C PHE A 814 -14.29 -5.11 -19.21
N ARG A 815 -14.60 -3.82 -19.15
CA ARG A 815 -14.94 -3.07 -17.92
C ARG A 815 -16.24 -2.29 -18.07
N GLY A 816 -16.63 -1.55 -17.04
CA GLY A 816 -17.82 -0.72 -17.03
C GLY A 816 -19.04 -1.43 -16.41
N SER A 817 -20.03 -0.64 -16.02
CA SER A 817 -21.27 -1.09 -15.38
C SER A 817 -22.37 -1.53 -16.37
N THR A 818 -22.16 -1.43 -17.68
CA THR A 818 -23.13 -1.78 -18.71
C THR A 818 -22.81 -3.10 -19.41
N ASN A 819 -23.85 -3.77 -19.91
CA ASN A 819 -23.71 -4.86 -20.88
C ASN A 819 -22.92 -4.38 -22.10
N THR A 820 -22.01 -5.21 -22.58
CA THR A 820 -21.23 -4.96 -23.80
C THR A 820 -21.19 -6.22 -24.63
N TRP A 821 -21.09 -6.05 -25.94
CA TRP A 821 -20.89 -7.14 -26.87
C TRP A 821 -19.50 -7.06 -27.51
N TRP A 822 -19.07 -8.22 -27.98
CA TRP A 822 -17.91 -8.41 -28.83
C TRP A 822 -18.37 -9.23 -30.04
N ASP A 823 -18.25 -8.62 -31.22
CA ASP A 823 -18.40 -9.28 -32.52
C ASP A 823 -17.02 -9.41 -33.21
N ASP A 824 -16.70 -10.60 -33.72
CA ASP A 824 -15.48 -10.92 -34.51
C ASP A 824 -15.91 -11.78 -35.71
N ASP A 825 -16.22 -11.10 -36.81
CA ASP A 825 -16.75 -11.66 -38.06
C ASP A 825 -15.79 -12.62 -38.80
N ASN A 826 -14.55 -12.78 -38.31
CA ASN A 826 -13.46 -13.41 -39.06
C ASN A 826 -12.64 -14.46 -38.30
N GLU A 827 -12.90 -14.70 -37.00
CA GLU A 827 -12.22 -15.68 -36.12
C GLU A 827 -10.67 -15.54 -36.04
N ASN A 828 -10.11 -14.41 -36.46
CA ASN A 828 -8.66 -14.21 -36.64
C ASN A 828 -8.01 -13.39 -35.52
N ASP A 829 -8.79 -12.81 -34.60
CA ASP A 829 -8.23 -11.97 -33.55
C ASP A 829 -7.42 -12.78 -32.52
N SER A 830 -6.30 -12.21 -32.08
CA SER A 830 -5.35 -12.89 -31.18
C SER A 830 -4.99 -12.01 -29.99
N PHE A 831 -5.45 -12.44 -28.82
CA PHE A 831 -5.22 -11.76 -27.54
C PHE A 831 -4.29 -12.59 -26.67
N THR A 832 -3.36 -11.93 -25.98
CA THR A 832 -2.48 -12.63 -25.04
C THR A 832 -3.22 -12.95 -23.75
N ASN A 833 -3.86 -11.98 -23.10
CA ASN A 833 -4.72 -12.26 -21.95
C ASN A 833 -6.03 -11.48 -22.07
N VAL A 834 -7.13 -12.06 -21.59
CA VAL A 834 -8.45 -11.44 -21.60
C VAL A 834 -9.03 -11.48 -20.19
N ARG A 835 -9.55 -10.36 -19.70
CA ARG A 835 -10.20 -10.25 -18.39
C ARG A 835 -11.55 -9.56 -18.49
N VAL A 836 -12.59 -10.27 -18.04
CA VAL A 836 -13.92 -9.73 -17.78
C VAL A 836 -13.96 -9.24 -16.33
N GLN A 837 -14.10 -7.92 -16.16
CA GLN A 837 -14.15 -7.26 -14.85
C GLN A 837 -15.16 -6.12 -14.93
N LYS A 838 -16.44 -6.45 -14.81
CA LYS A 838 -17.54 -5.51 -14.92
C LYS A 838 -17.92 -4.96 -13.54
N ASP A 839 -18.03 -3.65 -13.44
CA ASP A 839 -18.29 -2.90 -12.19
C ASP A 839 -19.66 -3.22 -11.51
N THR A 840 -20.48 -4.11 -12.08
CA THR A 840 -21.67 -4.65 -11.43
C THR A 840 -21.80 -6.16 -11.68
N PRO A 841 -22.21 -6.98 -10.68
CA PRO A 841 -22.38 -8.42 -10.85
C PRO A 841 -23.42 -8.85 -11.89
N THR A 842 -24.27 -7.92 -12.34
CA THR A 842 -25.33 -8.14 -13.33
C THR A 842 -24.93 -7.79 -14.77
N ALA A 843 -23.80 -7.09 -14.97
CA ALA A 843 -23.37 -6.67 -16.29
C ALA A 843 -22.72 -7.83 -17.06
N ILE A 844 -23.12 -7.95 -18.33
CA ILE A 844 -22.80 -9.10 -19.19
C ILE A 844 -21.82 -8.69 -20.28
N LEU A 845 -20.75 -9.48 -20.48
CA LEU A 845 -20.05 -9.56 -21.76
C LEU A 845 -20.69 -10.68 -22.60
N SER A 846 -21.23 -10.33 -23.76
CA SER A 846 -21.72 -11.30 -24.75
C SER A 846 -20.71 -11.42 -25.90
N MET A 847 -20.19 -12.63 -26.11
CA MET A 847 -19.32 -12.98 -27.23
C MET A 847 -20.18 -13.54 -28.36
N TRP A 848 -20.25 -12.82 -29.48
CA TRP A 848 -21.16 -13.11 -30.59
C TRP A 848 -20.56 -13.96 -31.70
N GLN A 849 -19.25 -14.21 -31.69
CA GLN A 849 -18.54 -15.13 -32.60
C GLN A 849 -17.39 -15.88 -31.90
N SER A 850 -16.67 -16.76 -32.59
CA SER A 850 -15.57 -17.53 -31.99
C SER A 850 -14.38 -16.63 -31.63
N MET A 851 -13.59 -17.04 -30.63
CA MET A 851 -12.51 -16.22 -30.09
C MET A 851 -11.30 -17.08 -29.69
N THR A 852 -10.07 -16.59 -29.92
CA THR A 852 -8.84 -17.25 -29.46
C THR A 852 -8.06 -16.41 -28.44
N CYS A 853 -7.79 -16.98 -27.26
CA CYS A 853 -6.88 -16.45 -26.25
C CYS A 853 -5.62 -17.32 -26.18
N SER A 854 -4.44 -16.71 -26.34
CA SER A 854 -3.17 -17.46 -26.34
C SER A 854 -2.59 -17.69 -24.93
N GLY A 855 -2.81 -16.75 -24.01
CA GLY A 855 -2.52 -16.82 -22.59
C GLY A 855 -3.78 -17.05 -21.76
N THR A 856 -4.03 -16.21 -20.75
CA THR A 856 -5.05 -16.48 -19.72
C THR A 856 -6.37 -15.75 -19.97
N PHE A 857 -7.49 -16.45 -19.77
CA PHE A 857 -8.84 -15.88 -19.74
C PHE A 857 -9.37 -15.82 -18.29
N TYR A 858 -9.78 -14.63 -17.84
CA TYR A 858 -10.29 -14.37 -16.47
C TYR A 858 -11.74 -13.87 -16.50
N ILE A 859 -12.55 -14.35 -15.56
CA ILE A 859 -13.86 -13.79 -15.20
C ILE A 859 -13.79 -13.44 -13.70
N VAL A 860 -13.66 -12.15 -13.38
CA VAL A 860 -13.46 -11.64 -12.01
C VAL A 860 -14.75 -11.04 -11.45
N GLU A 861 -15.40 -10.17 -12.23
CA GLU A 861 -16.67 -9.55 -11.83
C GLU A 861 -17.60 -9.46 -13.04
N GLY A 862 -18.90 -9.65 -12.79
CA GLY A 862 -19.94 -9.72 -13.83
C GLY A 862 -20.09 -11.11 -14.45
N ILE A 863 -20.69 -11.14 -15.65
CA ILE A 863 -21.12 -12.37 -16.32
C ILE A 863 -20.44 -12.48 -17.69
N PHE A 864 -19.83 -13.63 -17.99
CA PHE A 864 -19.42 -14.00 -19.34
C PHE A 864 -20.39 -15.01 -19.97
N GLN A 865 -20.83 -14.74 -21.20
CA GLN A 865 -21.57 -15.68 -22.04
C GLN A 865 -21.11 -15.58 -23.50
N SER A 866 -20.99 -16.70 -24.21
CA SER A 866 -20.98 -16.74 -25.68
C SER A 866 -22.39 -16.88 -26.23
N ASP A 867 -22.61 -16.81 -27.55
CA ASP A 867 -23.89 -17.20 -28.18
C ASP A 867 -23.85 -18.59 -28.88
N PRO A 868 -25.01 -19.23 -29.14
CA PRO A 868 -25.06 -20.61 -29.62
C PRO A 868 -24.39 -20.81 -30.98
N GLY A 869 -23.46 -21.76 -31.06
CA GLY A 869 -22.69 -22.06 -32.27
C GLY A 869 -21.21 -21.67 -32.18
N TRP A 870 -20.86 -20.76 -31.26
CA TRP A 870 -19.52 -20.17 -31.18
C TRP A 870 -18.62 -20.82 -30.13
N THR A 871 -17.31 -20.76 -30.37
CA THR A 871 -16.29 -21.40 -29.52
C THR A 871 -15.31 -20.40 -28.96
N LEU A 872 -15.14 -20.38 -27.63
CA LEU A 872 -13.99 -19.74 -26.98
C LEU A 872 -12.85 -20.75 -26.88
N THR A 873 -11.72 -20.48 -27.52
CA THR A 873 -10.52 -21.31 -27.49
C THR A 873 -9.45 -20.64 -26.63
N VAL A 874 -8.91 -21.36 -25.64
CA VAL A 874 -7.81 -20.91 -24.80
C VAL A 874 -6.62 -21.83 -24.97
N LEU A 875 -5.59 -21.36 -25.68
CA LEU A 875 -4.41 -22.14 -26.08
C LEU A 875 -3.40 -22.34 -24.95
N SER A 876 -3.47 -21.54 -23.87
CA SER A 876 -2.56 -21.67 -22.74
C SER A 876 -2.70 -23.05 -22.09
N THR A 877 -1.59 -23.78 -22.01
CA THR A 877 -1.49 -25.06 -21.27
C THR A 877 -1.20 -24.87 -19.78
N SER A 878 -1.14 -23.62 -19.31
CA SER A 878 -0.72 -23.29 -17.95
C SER A 878 -1.74 -23.70 -16.87
N THR A 879 -1.27 -23.70 -15.62
CA THR A 879 -2.11 -23.84 -14.41
C THR A 879 -3.09 -22.68 -14.18
N ASN A 880 -3.01 -21.61 -14.96
CA ASN A 880 -3.89 -20.44 -14.86
C ASN A 880 -4.82 -20.26 -16.06
N ALA A 881 -4.78 -21.12 -17.08
CA ALA A 881 -5.35 -20.87 -18.41
C ALA A 881 -6.78 -20.28 -18.45
N PHE A 882 -7.73 -20.83 -17.69
CA PHE A 882 -9.08 -20.28 -17.57
C PHE A 882 -9.49 -20.17 -16.10
N ARG A 883 -9.81 -18.95 -15.64
CA ARG A 883 -10.10 -18.63 -14.24
C ARG A 883 -11.44 -17.93 -14.06
N ILE A 884 -12.18 -18.35 -13.03
CA ILE A 884 -13.35 -17.67 -12.49
C ILE A 884 -13.04 -17.38 -11.02
N GLU A 885 -13.12 -16.12 -10.62
CA GLU A 885 -12.72 -15.62 -9.30
C GLU A 885 -13.65 -14.48 -8.84
N ASP A 886 -13.55 -14.07 -7.57
CA ASP A 886 -14.12 -12.86 -6.96
C ASP A 886 -15.61 -12.52 -7.25
N GLY A 887 -16.44 -13.55 -7.43
CA GLY A 887 -17.88 -13.38 -7.70
C GLY A 887 -18.26 -13.37 -9.18
N GLY A 888 -17.29 -13.54 -10.07
CA GLY A 888 -17.48 -13.76 -11.50
C GLY A 888 -18.42 -14.93 -11.81
N THR A 889 -19.20 -14.81 -12.88
CA THR A 889 -20.20 -15.80 -13.29
C THR A 889 -19.94 -16.32 -14.71
N LEU A 890 -19.74 -17.63 -14.83
CA LEU A 890 -19.71 -18.31 -16.14
C LEU A 890 -21.11 -18.82 -16.49
N ARG A 891 -21.62 -18.43 -17.68
CA ARG A 891 -22.98 -18.75 -18.14
C ARG A 891 -22.97 -19.47 -19.49
N LEU A 892 -23.33 -20.75 -19.49
CA LEU A 892 -23.27 -21.62 -20.68
C LEU A 892 -24.63 -22.29 -20.95
N TRP A 893 -25.13 -22.13 -22.18
CA TRP A 893 -26.44 -22.61 -22.64
C TRP A 893 -26.30 -23.33 -23.99
N SER A 894 -27.16 -24.32 -24.26
CA SER A 894 -27.32 -24.96 -25.59
C SER A 894 -25.99 -25.47 -26.22
N THR A 895 -25.72 -25.20 -27.49
CA THR A 895 -24.58 -25.73 -28.29
C THR A 895 -23.25 -24.98 -28.13
N ARG A 896 -23.10 -24.16 -27.08
CA ARG A 896 -21.89 -23.34 -26.85
C ARG A 896 -20.69 -24.19 -26.44
N THR A 897 -19.48 -23.85 -26.89
CA THR A 897 -18.24 -24.56 -26.52
C THR A 897 -17.20 -23.63 -25.91
N ILE A 898 -16.52 -24.09 -24.87
CA ILE A 898 -15.28 -23.49 -24.35
C ILE A 898 -14.21 -24.59 -24.36
N ASP A 899 -13.11 -24.35 -25.05
CA ASP A 899 -12.04 -25.31 -25.30
C ASP A 899 -10.72 -24.81 -24.68
N VAL A 900 -10.31 -25.40 -23.55
CA VAL A 900 -9.15 -24.93 -22.78
C VAL A 900 -8.04 -25.97 -22.81
N ALA A 901 -6.87 -25.60 -23.32
CA ALA A 901 -5.69 -26.46 -23.38
C ALA A 901 -5.04 -26.72 -22.01
N GLY A 902 -5.21 -25.80 -21.06
CA GLY A 902 -4.66 -25.84 -19.70
C GLY A 902 -5.70 -26.09 -18.62
N ARG A 903 -5.43 -25.59 -17.40
CA ARG A 903 -6.32 -25.74 -16.24
C ARG A 903 -7.54 -24.83 -16.34
N ILE A 904 -8.70 -25.37 -15.96
CA ILE A 904 -9.89 -24.59 -15.60
C ILE A 904 -9.99 -24.53 -14.08
N TYR A 905 -10.16 -23.33 -13.54
CA TYR A 905 -10.09 -23.07 -12.10
C TYR A 905 -11.21 -22.13 -11.64
N PHE A 906 -11.96 -22.54 -10.61
CA PHE A 906 -13.00 -21.74 -9.96
C PHE A 906 -12.60 -21.43 -8.51
N MET A 907 -12.76 -20.17 -8.09
CA MET A 907 -12.30 -19.66 -6.78
C MET A 907 -13.38 -18.88 -6.02
N ASN A 908 -13.07 -18.43 -4.80
CA ASN A 908 -13.82 -17.52 -3.92
C ASN A 908 -15.04 -16.81 -4.55
N GLY A 909 -16.24 -17.13 -4.07
CA GLY A 909 -17.50 -16.48 -4.46
C GLY A 909 -18.01 -16.71 -5.89
N SER A 910 -17.24 -17.39 -6.75
CA SER A 910 -17.59 -17.66 -8.16
C SER A 910 -18.92 -18.40 -8.32
N LYS A 911 -19.60 -18.12 -9.43
CA LYS A 911 -20.88 -18.76 -9.79
C LYS A 911 -20.82 -19.43 -11.16
N THR A 912 -21.58 -20.51 -11.31
CA THR A 912 -21.76 -21.20 -12.59
C THR A 912 -23.25 -21.34 -12.89
N GLU A 913 -23.67 -20.77 -14.03
CA GLU A 913 -25.02 -20.91 -14.58
C GLU A 913 -24.95 -21.74 -15.86
N ILE A 914 -24.77 -23.04 -15.69
CA ILE A 914 -24.55 -23.98 -16.80
C ILE A 914 -25.80 -24.83 -16.97
N THR A 915 -26.52 -24.60 -18.07
CA THR A 915 -27.74 -25.34 -18.45
C THR A 915 -27.59 -26.05 -19.80
N GLY A 916 -26.37 -26.11 -20.34
CA GLY A 916 -26.01 -26.73 -21.61
C GLY A 916 -24.53 -26.49 -21.94
N GLY A 917 -24.11 -26.97 -23.11
CA GLY A 917 -22.81 -26.67 -23.70
C GLY A 917 -21.73 -27.73 -23.46
N THR A 918 -20.56 -27.48 -24.04
CA THR A 918 -19.37 -28.33 -23.90
C THR A 918 -18.23 -27.53 -23.27
N LEU A 919 -17.62 -28.09 -22.23
CA LEU A 919 -16.42 -27.55 -21.60
C LEU A 919 -15.29 -28.57 -21.79
N LYS A 920 -14.27 -28.25 -22.59
CA LYS A 920 -13.12 -29.14 -22.79
C LYS A 920 -11.92 -28.69 -21.97
N VAL A 921 -11.20 -29.66 -21.40
CA VAL A 921 -10.10 -29.42 -20.46
C VAL A 921 -8.89 -30.27 -20.86
N GLY A 922 -7.76 -29.61 -21.16
CA GLY A 922 -6.46 -30.24 -21.40
C GLY A 922 -5.54 -30.30 -20.17
N GLY A 923 -5.80 -29.47 -19.15
CA GLY A 923 -5.15 -29.50 -17.83
C GLY A 923 -6.05 -30.06 -16.73
N ASN A 924 -5.98 -29.51 -15.51
CA ASN A 924 -6.86 -29.94 -14.41
C ASN A 924 -8.20 -29.19 -14.45
N LEU A 925 -9.22 -29.75 -13.80
CA LEU A 925 -10.39 -29.01 -13.33
C LEU A 925 -10.22 -28.83 -11.82
N ARG A 926 -10.23 -27.59 -11.31
CA ARG A 926 -10.10 -27.31 -9.87
C ARG A 926 -11.21 -26.38 -9.36
N VAL A 927 -11.70 -26.67 -8.17
CA VAL A 927 -12.56 -25.80 -7.35
C VAL A 927 -11.86 -25.51 -6.03
N ASP A 928 -11.89 -24.25 -5.58
CA ASP A 928 -11.31 -23.79 -4.31
C ASP A 928 -12.30 -23.01 -3.44
N SER A 929 -11.91 -22.82 -2.18
CA SER A 929 -12.70 -22.32 -1.06
C SER A 929 -13.79 -21.30 -1.40
N ASN A 930 -15.04 -21.77 -1.29
CA ASN A 930 -16.24 -20.96 -1.37
C ASN A 930 -17.06 -21.15 -0.08
N THR A 931 -17.26 -20.06 0.67
CA THR A 931 -18.07 -20.04 1.91
C THR A 931 -19.53 -20.46 1.71
N THR A 932 -19.97 -20.55 0.45
CA THR A 932 -21.19 -21.25 0.03
C THR A 932 -20.86 -22.42 -0.90
N HIS A 933 -20.61 -23.61 -0.30
CA HIS A 933 -20.50 -24.88 -1.00
C HIS A 933 -21.55 -25.04 -2.12
N ASN A 934 -21.11 -25.51 -3.30
CA ASN A 934 -21.86 -25.94 -4.51
C ASN A 934 -21.51 -25.16 -5.81
N ILE A 935 -20.27 -25.31 -6.31
CA ILE A 935 -20.05 -25.15 -7.76
C ILE A 935 -20.54 -26.43 -8.44
N ALA A 936 -21.73 -26.35 -9.03
CA ALA A 936 -22.42 -27.50 -9.62
C ALA A 936 -22.48 -27.34 -11.15
N LEU A 937 -21.69 -28.11 -11.89
CA LEU A 937 -21.62 -28.05 -13.35
C LEU A 937 -22.79 -28.88 -13.96
N THR A 938 -24.02 -28.45 -13.68
CA THR A 938 -25.25 -29.26 -13.77
C THR A 938 -25.89 -29.40 -15.16
N GLY A 939 -25.34 -28.77 -16.21
CA GLY A 939 -25.93 -28.84 -17.55
C GLY A 939 -24.96 -29.05 -18.73
N ALA A 940 -23.64 -28.97 -18.53
CA ALA A 940 -22.67 -29.13 -19.61
C ALA A 940 -22.16 -30.57 -19.71
N THR A 941 -21.64 -30.90 -20.90
CA THR A 941 -20.72 -32.02 -21.10
C THR A 941 -19.30 -31.54 -20.82
N LEU A 942 -18.68 -32.09 -19.80
CA LEU A 942 -17.26 -31.88 -19.50
C LEU A 942 -16.42 -32.92 -20.24
N ILE A 943 -15.44 -32.50 -21.04
CA ILE A 943 -14.57 -33.38 -21.82
C ILE A 943 -13.12 -33.23 -21.36
N PHE A 944 -12.53 -34.29 -20.82
CA PHE A 944 -11.09 -34.35 -20.54
C PHE A 944 -10.34 -34.85 -21.77
N GLN A 945 -9.38 -34.06 -22.26
CA GLN A 945 -8.63 -34.29 -23.49
C GLN A 945 -7.11 -34.20 -23.27
N GLY A 946 -6.33 -34.38 -24.34
CA GLY A 946 -4.87 -34.30 -24.29
C GLY A 946 -4.18 -35.51 -23.67
N SER A 947 -2.85 -35.46 -23.57
CA SER A 947 -1.98 -36.61 -23.27
C SER A 947 -1.37 -36.66 -21.87
N ALA A 948 -1.47 -35.58 -21.09
CA ALA A 948 -0.95 -35.50 -19.73
C ALA A 948 -1.88 -36.16 -18.69
N ASN A 949 -1.36 -36.42 -17.49
CA ASN A 949 -2.21 -36.71 -16.35
C ASN A 949 -2.98 -35.44 -15.93
N GLN A 950 -4.24 -35.60 -15.58
CA GLN A 950 -5.15 -34.52 -15.20
C GLN A 950 -5.80 -34.86 -13.87
N TYR A 951 -6.30 -33.84 -13.17
CA TYR A 951 -6.97 -34.01 -11.89
C TYR A 951 -8.32 -33.30 -11.90
N ILE A 952 -9.32 -33.96 -11.32
CA ILE A 952 -10.57 -33.37 -10.85
C ILE A 952 -10.33 -33.03 -9.38
N GLU A 953 -10.09 -31.76 -9.07
CA GLU A 953 -9.72 -31.25 -7.75
C GLU A 953 -10.86 -30.45 -7.12
N ASP A 954 -11.16 -30.74 -5.86
CA ASP A 954 -12.03 -29.94 -4.99
C ASP A 954 -11.31 -29.75 -3.66
N ALA A 955 -10.83 -28.54 -3.40
CA ALA A 955 -9.90 -28.27 -2.30
C ALA A 955 -10.56 -28.26 -0.91
N ASP A 956 -11.88 -28.04 -0.83
CA ASP A 956 -12.63 -27.93 0.42
C ASP A 956 -12.94 -29.30 1.04
N GLY A 957 -12.93 -30.34 0.21
CA GLY A 957 -13.43 -31.66 0.56
C GLY A 957 -14.96 -31.72 0.59
N GLY A 958 -15.52 -32.81 0.08
CA GLY A 958 -16.98 -32.95 0.00
C GLY A 958 -17.42 -33.81 -1.17
N THR A 959 -18.24 -33.24 -2.06
CA THR A 959 -18.71 -33.95 -3.26
C THR A 959 -18.96 -33.01 -4.43
N LEU A 960 -18.07 -33.04 -5.42
CA LEU A 960 -18.20 -32.26 -6.64
C LEU A 960 -19.35 -32.78 -7.50
N GLN A 961 -20.18 -31.87 -8.04
CA GLN A 961 -21.32 -32.22 -8.88
C GLN A 961 -21.07 -31.84 -10.34
N LEU A 962 -20.98 -32.86 -11.20
CA LEU A 962 -20.88 -32.74 -12.65
C LEU A 962 -22.16 -33.27 -13.31
N ASN A 963 -22.45 -32.86 -14.53
CA ASN A 963 -23.53 -33.42 -15.33
C ASN A 963 -23.04 -34.58 -16.19
N ASP A 964 -22.71 -34.36 -17.45
CA ASP A 964 -22.13 -35.36 -18.35
C ASP A 964 -20.60 -35.25 -18.33
N VAL A 965 -19.91 -36.38 -18.23
CA VAL A 965 -18.44 -36.44 -18.20
C VAL A 965 -17.95 -37.40 -19.27
N THR A 966 -17.10 -36.88 -20.17
CA THR A 966 -16.41 -37.65 -21.20
C THR A 966 -14.91 -37.63 -20.97
N ILE A 967 -14.27 -38.80 -21.01
CA ILE A 967 -12.83 -38.96 -21.02
C ILE A 967 -12.44 -39.33 -22.46
N ASP A 968 -11.79 -38.41 -23.17
CA ASP A 968 -11.37 -38.58 -24.56
C ASP A 968 -9.92 -38.14 -24.72
N LYS A 969 -9.04 -38.86 -24.02
CA LYS A 969 -7.63 -38.52 -23.88
C LYS A 969 -6.76 -39.30 -24.86
N THR A 970 -5.79 -38.61 -25.44
CA THR A 970 -4.76 -39.23 -26.30
C THR A 970 -3.64 -39.90 -25.49
N GLY A 971 -3.63 -39.73 -24.16
CA GLY A 971 -2.71 -40.36 -23.22
C GLY A 971 -2.94 -39.87 -21.79
N GLY A 972 -2.30 -40.52 -20.82
CA GLY A 972 -2.41 -40.15 -19.40
C GLY A 972 -3.72 -40.57 -18.73
N THR A 973 -3.84 -40.25 -17.44
CA THR A 973 -4.97 -40.61 -16.55
C THR A 973 -5.62 -39.36 -15.96
N VAL A 974 -6.94 -39.34 -15.86
CA VAL A 974 -7.69 -38.41 -15.00
C VAL A 974 -7.81 -39.02 -13.61
N PHE A 975 -7.32 -38.31 -12.59
CA PHE A 975 -7.41 -38.69 -11.18
C PHE A 975 -8.48 -37.86 -10.47
N ILE A 976 -9.12 -38.42 -9.44
CA ILE A 976 -10.03 -37.69 -8.55
C ILE A 976 -9.26 -37.30 -7.29
N ASN A 977 -9.28 -36.02 -6.89
CA ASN A 977 -8.54 -35.54 -5.73
C ASN A 977 -9.37 -34.56 -4.88
N GLY A 978 -9.27 -34.67 -3.55
CA GLY A 978 -9.95 -33.82 -2.57
C GLY A 978 -11.38 -34.25 -2.21
N ALA A 979 -12.22 -34.62 -3.18
CA ALA A 979 -13.64 -34.93 -2.93
C ALA A 979 -14.16 -36.18 -3.65
N ALA A 980 -15.31 -36.68 -3.19
CA ALA A 980 -16.10 -37.65 -3.96
C ALA A 980 -16.70 -37.00 -5.22
N LEU A 981 -17.01 -37.81 -6.23
CA LEU A 981 -17.52 -37.31 -7.51
C LEU A 981 -18.97 -37.77 -7.76
N ASN A 982 -19.88 -36.82 -7.92
CA ASN A 982 -21.26 -37.07 -8.38
C ASN A 982 -21.41 -36.68 -9.85
N ILE A 983 -21.68 -37.68 -10.69
CA ILE A 983 -22.02 -37.49 -12.11
C ILE A 983 -23.54 -37.64 -12.24
N ASN A 984 -24.23 -36.52 -12.48
CA ASN A 984 -25.69 -36.46 -12.58
C ASN A 984 -26.21 -36.97 -13.94
N GLY A 985 -25.41 -36.82 -14.99
CA GLY A 985 -25.61 -37.37 -16.33
C GLY A 985 -24.76 -38.61 -16.57
N ASN A 986 -24.31 -38.79 -17.80
CA ASN A 986 -23.57 -39.96 -18.27
C ASN A 986 -22.07 -39.86 -17.96
N LEU A 987 -21.41 -41.00 -17.77
CA LEU A 987 -19.96 -41.14 -17.78
C LEU A 987 -19.53 -41.95 -19.01
N VAL A 988 -18.80 -41.33 -19.93
CA VAL A 988 -18.27 -41.98 -21.15
C VAL A 988 -16.76 -41.94 -21.13
N ILE A 989 -16.11 -43.11 -21.21
CA ILE A 989 -14.66 -43.22 -21.36
C ILE A 989 -14.41 -43.66 -22.80
N SER A 990 -14.27 -42.68 -23.69
CA SER A 990 -13.98 -42.89 -25.12
C SER A 990 -12.54 -43.34 -25.32
N ASN A 991 -11.58 -42.61 -24.74
CA ASN A 991 -10.15 -42.88 -24.82
C ASN A 991 -9.44 -42.44 -23.53
N GLY A 992 -8.35 -43.11 -23.16
CA GLY A 992 -7.58 -42.83 -21.93
C GLY A 992 -8.14 -43.51 -20.67
N VAL A 993 -7.76 -43.01 -19.49
CA VAL A 993 -8.06 -43.65 -18.20
C VAL A 993 -8.71 -42.65 -17.23
N LEU A 994 -9.78 -43.07 -16.55
CA LEU A 994 -10.29 -42.43 -15.32
C LEU A 994 -9.96 -43.30 -14.12
N SER A 995 -9.34 -42.70 -13.10
CA SER A 995 -8.94 -43.36 -11.87
C SER A 995 -9.57 -42.67 -10.67
N CYS A 996 -10.17 -43.47 -9.79
CA CYS A 996 -10.71 -42.99 -8.52
C CYS A 996 -9.61 -42.72 -7.48
N ASN A 997 -8.35 -43.02 -7.80
CA ASN A 997 -7.20 -42.69 -6.97
C ASN A 997 -6.83 -41.21 -7.04
N ASN A 998 -6.18 -40.72 -5.98
CA ASN A 998 -5.68 -39.35 -5.90
C ASN A 998 -4.40 -39.06 -6.70
N GLY A 999 -3.84 -40.06 -7.38
CA GLY A 999 -2.64 -39.93 -8.20
C GLY A 999 -2.09 -41.28 -8.66
N PRO A 1000 -0.95 -41.28 -9.37
CA PRO A 1000 -0.31 -42.51 -9.88
C PRO A 1000 0.27 -43.38 -8.75
N THR A 1001 0.67 -42.76 -7.64
CA THR A 1001 1.07 -43.42 -6.39
C THR A 1001 -0.04 -43.17 -5.36
N PRO A 1002 -1.09 -44.01 -5.29
CA PRO A 1002 -2.28 -43.71 -4.52
C PRO A 1002 -2.01 -43.72 -3.01
N THR A 1003 -2.36 -42.63 -2.34
CA THR A 1003 -2.49 -42.61 -0.86
C THR A 1003 -3.96 -42.64 -0.43
N THR A 1004 -4.90 -42.34 -1.33
CA THR A 1004 -6.35 -42.37 -1.07
C THR A 1004 -7.11 -42.60 -2.38
N SER A 1005 -8.29 -43.24 -2.31
CA SER A 1005 -9.25 -43.33 -3.41
C SER A 1005 -10.57 -42.65 -3.00
N TYR A 1006 -11.21 -41.94 -3.93
CA TYR A 1006 -12.45 -41.19 -3.71
C TYR A 1006 -13.65 -41.86 -4.38
N ASN A 1007 -14.80 -41.84 -3.70
CA ASN A 1007 -16.02 -42.47 -4.19
C ASN A 1007 -16.58 -41.76 -5.41
N ILE A 1008 -17.20 -42.52 -6.32
CA ILE A 1008 -17.88 -42.00 -7.51
C ILE A 1008 -19.31 -42.51 -7.58
N ASN A 1009 -20.26 -41.61 -7.82
CA ASN A 1009 -21.69 -41.90 -7.97
C ASN A 1009 -22.14 -41.49 -9.38
N ILE A 1010 -22.64 -42.43 -10.18
CA ILE A 1010 -23.05 -42.19 -11.58
C ILE A 1010 -24.56 -42.37 -11.69
N LYS A 1011 -25.30 -41.31 -12.05
CA LYS A 1011 -26.77 -41.32 -12.20
C LYS A 1011 -27.27 -41.52 -13.63
N GLY A 1012 -26.47 -41.21 -14.65
CA GLY A 1012 -26.79 -41.54 -16.05
C GLY A 1012 -26.27 -42.92 -16.44
N ASN A 1013 -25.96 -43.09 -17.72
CA ASN A 1013 -25.33 -44.31 -18.23
C ASN A 1013 -23.80 -44.23 -18.08
N TRP A 1014 -23.19 -45.36 -17.76
CA TRP A 1014 -21.75 -45.58 -17.81
C TRP A 1014 -21.39 -46.39 -19.05
N THR A 1015 -20.42 -45.88 -19.80
CA THR A 1015 -19.82 -46.55 -20.96
C THR A 1015 -18.31 -46.45 -20.85
N ASN A 1016 -17.62 -47.58 -20.69
CA ASN A 1016 -16.20 -47.68 -20.99
C ASN A 1016 -16.03 -48.21 -22.42
N ASN A 1017 -15.15 -47.62 -23.22
CA ASN A 1017 -14.77 -48.07 -24.57
C ASN A 1017 -13.26 -48.38 -24.68
N ASN A 1018 -12.45 -48.02 -23.68
CA ASN A 1018 -10.99 -48.17 -23.73
C ASN A 1018 -10.54 -49.29 -22.77
N PHE A 1019 -10.26 -50.47 -23.31
CA PHE A 1019 -10.25 -51.71 -22.53
C PHE A 1019 -8.86 -52.37 -22.39
N PRO A 1020 -8.59 -53.09 -21.29
CA PRO A 1020 -9.36 -53.22 -20.05
C PRO A 1020 -8.95 -52.18 -18.98
N THR A 1021 -8.24 -51.13 -19.37
CA THR A 1021 -7.54 -50.21 -18.45
C THR A 1021 -8.20 -48.84 -18.29
N GLY A 1022 -9.29 -48.57 -19.02
CA GLY A 1022 -9.93 -47.25 -19.08
C GLY A 1022 -10.58 -46.78 -17.78
N PHE A 1023 -10.94 -47.69 -16.87
CA PHE A 1023 -11.48 -47.33 -15.56
C PHE A 1023 -10.70 -48.03 -14.44
N VAL A 1024 -10.32 -47.26 -13.41
CA VAL A 1024 -9.55 -47.75 -12.26
C VAL A 1024 -10.26 -47.36 -10.96
N PRO A 1025 -11.14 -48.23 -10.42
CA PRO A 1025 -11.85 -47.97 -9.16
C PRO A 1025 -10.95 -47.83 -7.92
N GLY A 1026 -9.74 -48.39 -7.94
CA GLY A 1026 -8.84 -48.37 -6.78
C GLY A 1026 -9.49 -49.01 -5.55
N THR A 1027 -9.40 -48.37 -4.39
CA THR A 1027 -10.10 -48.80 -3.16
C THR A 1027 -11.49 -48.18 -2.97
N ALA A 1028 -11.93 -47.32 -3.90
CA ALA A 1028 -13.15 -46.55 -3.75
C ALA A 1028 -14.44 -47.39 -3.88
N ARG A 1029 -15.55 -46.79 -3.43
CA ARG A 1029 -16.90 -47.22 -3.77
C ARG A 1029 -17.34 -46.60 -5.10
N VAL A 1030 -17.71 -47.46 -6.04
CA VAL A 1030 -18.39 -47.08 -7.29
C VAL A 1030 -19.88 -47.39 -7.13
N ARG A 1031 -20.72 -46.34 -7.14
CA ARG A 1031 -22.18 -46.47 -7.05
C ARG A 1031 -22.83 -46.13 -8.38
N PHE A 1032 -23.58 -47.07 -8.93
CA PHE A 1032 -24.41 -46.84 -10.11
C PHE A 1032 -25.88 -46.62 -9.68
N ASN A 1033 -26.36 -45.39 -9.88
CA ASN A 1033 -27.68 -44.87 -9.48
C ASN A 1033 -28.68 -44.73 -10.65
N GLY A 1034 -28.30 -45.11 -11.87
CA GLY A 1034 -29.09 -44.84 -13.07
C GLY A 1034 -30.35 -45.70 -13.21
N SER A 1035 -31.25 -45.30 -14.11
CA SER A 1035 -32.48 -46.03 -14.38
C SER A 1035 -32.30 -47.18 -15.39
N GLY A 1036 -31.29 -47.11 -16.26
CA GLY A 1036 -30.99 -48.12 -17.30
C GLY A 1036 -29.99 -49.20 -16.88
N HIS A 1037 -29.95 -50.30 -17.63
CA HIS A 1037 -28.91 -51.33 -17.48
C HIS A 1037 -27.53 -50.77 -17.82
N GLN A 1038 -26.57 -50.95 -16.93
CA GLN A 1038 -25.19 -50.53 -17.15
C GLN A 1038 -24.47 -51.68 -17.86
N ILE A 1039 -24.11 -51.53 -19.14
CA ILE A 1039 -23.57 -52.63 -19.95
C ILE A 1039 -22.05 -52.71 -19.76
N VAL A 1040 -21.57 -53.87 -19.33
CA VAL A 1040 -20.16 -54.15 -19.08
C VAL A 1040 -19.42 -54.40 -20.41
N GLY A 1041 -18.77 -53.34 -20.90
CA GLY A 1041 -18.02 -53.32 -22.16
C GLY A 1041 -16.73 -54.15 -22.17
N SER A 1042 -16.16 -54.47 -21.01
CA SER A 1042 -15.00 -55.35 -20.84
C SER A 1042 -14.93 -55.98 -19.45
N SER A 1043 -13.92 -56.80 -19.19
CA SER A 1043 -13.53 -57.13 -17.82
C SER A 1043 -13.20 -55.88 -17.00
N GLU A 1044 -13.54 -55.87 -15.72
CA GLU A 1044 -13.39 -54.74 -14.78
C GLU A 1044 -13.16 -55.27 -13.34
N ASN A 1045 -12.48 -54.49 -12.48
CA ASN A 1045 -12.27 -54.87 -11.09
C ASN A 1045 -12.60 -53.74 -10.11
N PHE A 1046 -13.61 -53.94 -9.28
CA PHE A 1046 -14.08 -52.97 -8.29
C PHE A 1046 -13.63 -53.37 -6.88
N ASN A 1047 -13.34 -52.40 -6.00
CA ASN A 1047 -13.20 -52.75 -4.57
C ASN A 1047 -14.58 -52.90 -3.93
N ILE A 1048 -15.35 -51.80 -3.88
CA ILE A 1048 -16.75 -51.80 -3.42
C ILE A 1048 -17.63 -51.41 -4.61
N LEU A 1049 -18.44 -52.35 -5.09
CA LEU A 1049 -19.44 -52.13 -6.13
C LEU A 1049 -20.81 -51.95 -5.47
N GLU A 1050 -21.50 -50.83 -5.70
CA GLU A 1050 -22.87 -50.63 -5.25
C GLU A 1050 -23.82 -50.45 -6.44
N ALA A 1051 -24.74 -51.38 -6.60
CA ALA A 1051 -25.92 -51.18 -7.44
C ALA A 1051 -27.03 -50.53 -6.58
N ASN A 1052 -27.43 -49.32 -6.97
CA ASN A 1052 -28.53 -48.58 -6.36
C ASN A 1052 -29.44 -48.01 -7.47
N MET A 1053 -29.84 -48.91 -8.36
CA MET A 1053 -30.54 -48.63 -9.61
C MET A 1053 -31.90 -49.35 -9.67
N GLY A 1054 -32.74 -48.96 -10.63
CA GLY A 1054 -33.95 -49.72 -10.99
C GLY A 1054 -33.69 -50.90 -11.96
N SER A 1055 -32.44 -51.07 -12.39
CA SER A 1055 -31.99 -52.03 -13.41
C SER A 1055 -30.84 -52.91 -12.86
N ALA A 1056 -29.94 -53.41 -13.72
CA ALA A 1056 -28.77 -54.20 -13.32
C ALA A 1056 -27.47 -53.79 -14.05
N LEU A 1057 -26.32 -54.07 -13.41
CA LEU A 1057 -25.02 -54.13 -14.09
C LEU A 1057 -24.97 -55.42 -14.92
N ARG A 1058 -24.81 -55.31 -16.24
CA ARG A 1058 -25.07 -56.41 -17.19
C ARG A 1058 -23.83 -56.83 -17.96
N ILE A 1059 -23.39 -58.07 -17.72
CA ILE A 1059 -22.32 -58.75 -18.46
C ILE A 1059 -22.96 -59.58 -19.58
N ASN A 1060 -22.66 -59.22 -20.83
CA ASN A 1060 -23.33 -59.80 -22.02
C ASN A 1060 -22.36 -60.44 -23.03
N ASN A 1061 -21.08 -60.60 -22.68
CA ASN A 1061 -20.05 -61.22 -23.49
C ASN A 1061 -19.25 -62.27 -22.71
N VAL A 1062 -19.04 -63.45 -23.31
CA VAL A 1062 -18.35 -64.60 -22.69
C VAL A 1062 -16.89 -64.31 -22.30
N ALA A 1063 -16.27 -63.30 -22.92
CA ALA A 1063 -14.89 -62.92 -22.66
C ALA A 1063 -14.71 -61.94 -21.49
N HIS A 1064 -15.79 -61.42 -20.90
CA HIS A 1064 -15.72 -60.38 -19.88
C HIS A 1064 -15.88 -60.97 -18.48
N THR A 1065 -15.00 -60.56 -17.58
CA THR A 1065 -15.01 -60.92 -16.15
C THR A 1065 -15.04 -59.66 -15.32
N VAL A 1066 -16.11 -59.47 -14.55
CA VAL A 1066 -16.14 -58.45 -13.49
C VAL A 1066 -15.75 -59.12 -12.19
N THR A 1067 -15.01 -58.43 -11.33
CA THR A 1067 -14.76 -58.88 -9.96
C THR A 1067 -15.05 -57.76 -8.96
N CYS A 1068 -15.43 -58.10 -7.74
CA CYS A 1068 -15.38 -57.16 -6.61
C CYS A 1068 -15.00 -57.82 -5.28
N ASN A 1069 -14.35 -57.05 -4.39
CA ASN A 1069 -14.11 -57.50 -3.01
C ASN A 1069 -15.37 -57.42 -2.14
N GLN A 1070 -16.23 -56.41 -2.40
CA GLN A 1070 -17.50 -56.20 -1.72
C GLN A 1070 -18.56 -55.74 -2.72
N TYR A 1071 -19.73 -56.38 -2.68
CA TYR A 1071 -20.92 -55.94 -3.39
C TYR A 1071 -21.96 -55.46 -2.37
N ASP A 1072 -22.26 -54.16 -2.39
CA ASP A 1072 -23.30 -53.56 -1.57
C ASP A 1072 -24.62 -53.54 -2.38
N TRP A 1073 -25.60 -54.29 -1.89
CA TRP A 1073 -26.89 -54.44 -2.57
C TRP A 1073 -27.92 -53.48 -1.99
N THR A 1074 -28.05 -52.29 -2.59
CA THR A 1074 -29.03 -51.27 -2.17
C THR A 1074 -30.32 -51.38 -2.99
N SER A 1075 -30.23 -51.37 -4.33
CA SER A 1075 -31.35 -51.68 -5.23
C SER A 1075 -30.88 -52.06 -6.64
N GLY A 1076 -31.64 -52.92 -7.33
CA GLY A 1076 -31.27 -53.44 -8.65
C GLY A 1076 -30.58 -54.80 -8.56
N GLY A 1077 -29.67 -55.11 -9.48
CA GLY A 1077 -28.95 -56.40 -9.47
C GLY A 1077 -27.75 -56.50 -10.41
N ILE A 1078 -27.34 -57.74 -10.70
CA ILE A 1078 -26.27 -58.09 -11.63
C ILE A 1078 -26.80 -59.12 -12.62
N ASP A 1079 -26.73 -58.80 -13.92
CA ASP A 1079 -27.18 -59.64 -15.02
C ASP A 1079 -25.98 -60.29 -15.72
N VAL A 1080 -25.62 -61.52 -15.34
CA VAL A 1080 -24.60 -62.30 -16.05
C VAL A 1080 -25.26 -63.08 -17.19
N LEU A 1081 -25.56 -62.40 -18.29
CA LEU A 1081 -26.15 -63.02 -19.49
C LEU A 1081 -25.12 -63.86 -20.27
N LYS A 1082 -23.86 -63.41 -20.28
CA LYS A 1082 -22.66 -64.15 -20.73
C LYS A 1082 -21.44 -63.55 -20.04
N GLY A 1083 -20.45 -64.36 -19.68
CA GLY A 1083 -19.22 -63.91 -19.00
C GLY A 1083 -19.14 -64.43 -17.56
N THR A 1084 -18.37 -63.75 -16.71
CA THR A 1084 -18.17 -64.10 -15.30
C THR A 1084 -18.36 -62.88 -14.40
N PHE A 1085 -18.97 -63.09 -13.22
CA PHE A 1085 -18.92 -62.20 -12.06
C PHE A 1085 -18.40 -63.01 -10.86
#